data_AF-A0A9R0D6X1-F1
#
_entry.id   AF-A0A9R0D6X1-F1
#
_cell.length_a   1.000
_cell.length_b   1.000
_cell.length_c   1.000
_cell.angle_alpha   90.00
_cell.angle_beta   90.00
_cell.angle_gamma   90.00
#
_symmetry.space_group_name_H-M   'P 1'
#
loop_
_entity.id
_entity.type
_entity.pdbx_description
1 polymer ?
#
loop_
_entity_poly.entity_id
_entity_poly.type
_entity_poly.pdbx_seq_one_letter_code
_entity_poly.pdbx_strand_id
1 'polypeptide(L)'
;MVTGINMISPLRYCTHIKHINYTPIVFNHPNVGYVFSGLVHCVNYSQDKKGCCKDIVQTTGKKVEPWPKTYPPTTPWRAECSHEPQPPNYDPYKIKVPDVVVPPLPASNVKPMLDCARQRGPCSLKPVPPEPPPPPPPPPPFPWIYLWALLSFFGAFGMYVTHNAQSAGRVATLIQTLYSFFYKGAMRLAYKLYLWREMAEVASEKIVWRPRRKIRRPYHDRDLPPCVQYLIIGTGAAGWAAYRSIMQHDKRAKVFFVTKEDSVPYQRPPLSKEMWLNPDPPDPKVLTYIQDDKRKTMLNAECREFLDAVAFYRKKRGPAVSIASGWCVTRIDADDHVAYVKTLSGERPIYYERCLLAPGVKAKNLSIVKSAPKQVRERVCTLRTIRDFEIAYRKVKEANHVTVIGAGPLGCELAWHLGRMNKIFPREDTPPLELVHVYKDKGILSGILPEYLGVWASEHIKCEGVKLVPNAQVYDVFESKDGRLELTLSNGQSIVTDYAFVAIGAEPRIDLAEESFLERDDVNGGYLVNTELEARTHLYIAGDAASYYSQWKDTRLRTDHYINAEEQGFIAGANMTGYWIPCNMEPNFWVKLGDSLQMEVVGEAGACLPIVGLFKDCNDEESEKEAEKIMGPEEKRKCFINKKADYFNRYKRGLLFYLRDETVVGFAFWNMPPIEDRKAVATELLRAKPTYHDINLLAELLGFPGTLCVYPTAAEEIKKAGPCLKNVKKW
;
A
#
# COMPACT_ATOMS: atom_id res chain seq x y z
N MET A 1 -44.95 -20.90 14.14
CA MET A 1 -43.79 -21.41 13.38
C MET A 1 -43.35 -20.36 12.37
N VAL A 2 -42.44 -19.47 12.78
CA VAL A 2 -41.63 -18.58 11.94
C VAL A 2 -40.38 -18.29 12.79
N THR A 3 -39.22 -18.75 12.34
CA THR A 3 -37.92 -18.65 13.01
C THR A 3 -37.24 -17.32 12.64
N GLY A 4 -36.96 -16.49 13.65
CA GLY A 4 -36.25 -15.22 13.52
C GLY A 4 -34.78 -15.36 13.91
N ILE A 5 -33.91 -14.91 13.01
CA ILE A 5 -32.45 -14.90 13.13
C ILE A 5 -32.01 -13.66 13.94
N ASN A 6 -31.20 -13.90 14.97
CA ASN A 6 -30.52 -12.90 15.79
C ASN A 6 -29.23 -12.42 15.11
N MET A 7 -29.10 -11.12 14.88
CA MET A 7 -27.82 -10.46 14.63
C MET A 7 -27.27 -9.91 15.95
N ILE A 8 -26.16 -10.46 16.44
CA ILE A 8 -25.34 -9.87 17.50
C ILE A 8 -23.91 -9.79 16.96
N SER A 9 -23.43 -8.55 16.80
CA SER A 9 -22.04 -8.17 16.61
C SER A 9 -21.32 -8.10 17.98
N PRO A 10 -20.18 -8.77 18.19
CA PRO A 10 -19.38 -8.55 19.39
C PRO A 10 -18.25 -7.54 19.12
N LEU A 11 -18.42 -6.33 19.65
CA LEU A 11 -17.31 -5.45 20.01
C LEU A 11 -16.60 -6.08 21.22
N ARG A 12 -15.46 -6.74 21.02
CA ARG A 12 -14.56 -7.15 22.12
C ARG A 12 -13.59 -6.00 22.39
N TYR A 13 -13.91 -5.19 23.39
CA TYR A 13 -12.90 -4.43 24.14
C TYR A 13 -12.48 -5.23 25.38
N CYS A 14 -11.20 -5.14 25.70
CA CYS A 14 -10.47 -5.93 26.68
C CYS A 14 -11.14 -6.05 28.05
N THR A 15 -11.24 -7.30 28.51
CA THR A 15 -11.49 -7.69 29.89
C THR A 15 -10.22 -7.51 30.72
N HIS A 16 -10.13 -6.44 31.51
CA HIS A 16 -9.33 -6.40 32.73
C HIS A 16 -9.93 -5.34 33.67
N ILE A 17 -10.87 -5.74 34.52
CA ILE A 17 -11.04 -5.29 35.91
C ILE A 17 -11.91 -6.36 36.58
N LYS A 18 -11.29 -7.11 37.49
CA LYS A 18 -11.94 -8.05 38.40
C LYS A 18 -12.32 -7.28 39.68
N HIS A 19 -13.53 -7.54 40.17
CA HIS A 19 -14.04 -7.29 41.53
C HIS A 19 -14.06 -5.84 42.05
N ILE A 20 -15.25 -5.24 42.06
CA ILE A 20 -15.65 -4.33 43.15
C ILE A 20 -16.94 -4.89 43.76
N ASN A 21 -16.85 -5.24 45.04
CA ASN A 21 -17.94 -5.73 45.87
C ASN A 21 -18.93 -4.61 46.15
N TYR A 22 -20.22 -4.96 46.10
CA TYR A 22 -21.33 -4.16 46.58
C TYR A 22 -21.30 -4.05 48.11
N THR A 23 -21.34 -2.83 48.63
CA THR A 23 -21.94 -2.53 49.94
C THR A 23 -22.72 -1.21 49.83
N PRO A 24 -24.02 -1.18 50.19
CA PRO A 24 -24.83 0.01 50.11
C PRO A 24 -24.69 0.83 51.39
N ILE A 25 -24.42 2.13 51.27
CA ILE A 25 -24.59 3.08 52.37
C ILE A 25 -25.75 4.00 51.99
N VAL A 26 -26.88 3.78 52.66
CA VAL A 26 -28.04 4.65 52.73
C VAL A 26 -27.75 5.70 53.80
N PHE A 27 -27.95 7.00 53.54
CA PHE A 27 -28.50 7.92 54.55
C PHE A 27 -29.14 9.17 53.91
N ASN A 28 -30.28 9.52 54.49
CA ASN A 28 -31.22 10.59 54.18
C ASN A 28 -30.69 12.02 54.48
N HIS A 29 -31.19 12.99 53.72
CA HIS A 29 -31.21 14.46 53.95
C HIS A 29 -31.88 14.86 55.31
N PRO A 30 -31.90 16.13 55.84
CA PRO A 30 -31.59 17.45 55.22
C PRO A 30 -30.91 18.56 56.11
N ASN A 31 -30.62 19.71 55.46
CA ASN A 31 -30.41 21.10 55.96
C ASN A 31 -29.02 21.63 56.42
N VAL A 32 -28.73 22.85 55.91
CA VAL A 32 -27.80 23.93 56.35
C VAL A 32 -26.33 23.92 55.84
N GLY A 33 -25.95 25.02 55.15
CA GLY A 33 -24.75 25.80 55.51
C GLY A 33 -23.48 25.69 54.63
N TYR A 34 -23.22 26.73 53.85
CA TYR A 34 -21.93 27.32 53.40
C TYR A 34 -20.62 26.49 53.29
N VAL A 35 -20.04 26.58 52.08
CA VAL A 35 -18.62 26.82 51.69
C VAL A 35 -17.51 26.31 52.63
N PHE A 36 -16.65 25.39 52.16
CA PHE A 36 -15.20 25.62 52.01
C PHE A 36 -14.48 24.46 51.30
N SER A 37 -13.41 24.85 50.60
CA SER A 37 -12.39 24.04 49.94
C SER A 37 -11.68 23.03 50.86
N GLY A 38 -11.26 21.88 50.31
CA GLY A 38 -10.29 21.02 51.00
C GLY A 38 -9.96 19.73 50.25
N LEU A 39 -8.74 19.68 49.71
CA LEU A 39 -7.85 18.53 49.52
C LEU A 39 -8.41 17.12 49.83
N VAL A 40 -8.49 16.26 48.81
CA VAL A 40 -8.47 14.80 49.00
C VAL A 40 -7.10 14.28 48.60
N HIS A 41 -6.34 13.87 49.61
CA HIS A 41 -5.14 13.05 49.49
C HIS A 41 -5.51 11.65 48.97
N CYS A 42 -4.92 11.22 47.86
CA CYS A 42 -4.90 9.81 47.48
C CYS A 42 -3.72 9.11 48.18
N VAL A 43 -4.03 8.20 49.11
CA VAL A 43 -3.09 7.25 49.69
C VAL A 43 -3.16 5.97 48.84
N ASN A 44 -2.06 5.58 48.21
CA ASN A 44 -1.94 4.29 47.51
C ASN A 44 -1.14 3.32 48.37
N TYR A 45 -1.70 2.14 48.63
CA TYR A 45 -1.03 1.00 49.27
C TYR A 45 -0.38 0.12 48.18
N SER A 46 0.89 -0.25 48.34
CA SER A 46 1.52 -1.31 47.54
C SER A 46 1.65 -2.59 48.35
N GLN A 47 1.11 -3.70 47.85
CA GLN A 47 1.40 -5.04 48.36
C GLN A 47 2.70 -5.56 47.73
N ASP A 48 3.61 -6.07 48.57
CA ASP A 48 4.76 -6.84 48.10
C ASP A 48 4.75 -8.26 48.67
N LYS A 49 5.42 -9.18 47.95
CA LYS A 49 5.33 -10.65 48.10
C LYS A 49 5.81 -11.15 49.47
N LYS A 50 4.91 -11.14 50.46
CA LYS A 50 4.77 -12.01 51.66
C LYS A 50 3.89 -11.25 52.65
N GLY A 51 2.61 -11.65 52.75
CA GLY A 51 1.56 -10.87 53.41
C GLY A 51 1.89 -10.36 54.82
N CYS A 52 1.95 -9.02 54.96
CA CYS A 52 1.53 -8.20 56.11
C CYS A 52 1.82 -6.71 55.80
N CYS A 53 0.86 -5.80 55.98
CA CYS A 53 0.99 -4.35 55.70
C CYS A 53 1.40 -3.55 56.95
N LYS A 54 2.28 -2.54 56.80
CA LYS A 54 2.54 -1.45 57.77
C LYS A 54 2.75 -0.11 57.03
N ASP A 55 2.27 0.97 57.62
CA ASP A 55 2.27 2.34 57.07
C ASP A 55 3.60 3.07 57.24
N ILE A 56 4.02 3.87 56.25
CA ILE A 56 5.13 4.84 56.36
C ILE A 56 4.69 6.20 55.79
N VAL A 57 4.90 7.26 56.58
CA VAL A 57 4.61 8.67 56.29
C VAL A 57 5.84 9.33 55.63
N GLN A 58 5.66 10.10 54.54
CA GLN A 58 6.70 10.97 54.00
C GLN A 58 6.44 12.45 54.28
N THR A 59 7.48 13.12 54.75
CA THR A 59 7.58 14.52 55.14
C THR A 59 7.85 15.45 53.94
N THR A 60 7.12 16.57 53.97
CA THR A 60 7.32 17.90 53.37
C THR A 60 8.62 18.24 52.62
N GLY A 61 8.44 18.72 51.37
CA GLY A 61 8.85 20.07 50.97
C GLY A 61 10.12 20.22 50.12
N LYS A 62 9.95 20.72 48.88
CA LYS A 62 10.74 21.84 48.34
C LYS A 62 10.08 22.47 47.12
N LYS A 63 10.08 23.81 47.14
CA LYS A 63 9.49 24.76 46.19
C LYS A 63 10.16 24.67 44.81
N VAL A 64 9.38 24.86 43.74
CA VAL A 64 9.88 25.16 42.39
C VAL A 64 9.76 26.69 42.19
N GLU A 65 10.89 27.35 41.98
CA GLU A 65 10.99 28.74 41.49
C GLU A 65 11.14 28.78 39.95
N PRO A 66 10.82 29.91 39.28
CA PRO A 66 10.32 29.86 37.91
C PRO A 66 11.28 30.38 36.81
N TRP A 67 10.99 29.96 35.56
CA TRP A 67 11.41 30.47 34.23
C TRP A 67 12.86 30.19 33.76
N PRO A 68 13.13 29.90 32.45
CA PRO A 68 12.58 30.59 31.27
C PRO A 68 12.01 29.72 30.15
N LYS A 69 11.32 30.39 29.22
CA LYS A 69 10.73 29.86 28.00
C LYS A 69 11.76 29.43 26.95
N THR A 70 11.37 28.41 26.19
CA THR A 70 11.64 28.16 24.75
C THR A 70 13.08 28.33 24.26
N TYR A 71 13.74 27.22 23.94
CA TYR A 71 14.80 27.25 22.93
C TYR A 71 14.23 27.03 21.51
N PRO A 72 14.67 27.84 20.53
CA PRO A 72 14.21 27.91 19.15
C PRO A 72 14.96 26.86 18.27
N PRO A 73 14.76 26.78 16.94
CA PRO A 73 15.37 25.72 16.15
C PRO A 73 16.89 25.86 16.13
N THR A 74 17.58 24.72 16.10
CA THR A 74 19.04 24.63 16.11
C THR A 74 19.65 25.46 14.98
N THR A 75 20.59 26.34 15.34
CA THR A 75 21.41 27.12 14.40
C THR A 75 22.47 26.22 13.74
N PRO A 76 22.93 26.55 12.52
CA PRO A 76 23.93 25.76 11.80
C PRO A 76 25.28 25.88 12.50
N TRP A 77 26.01 24.75 12.52
CA TRP A 77 27.36 24.63 13.07
C TRP A 77 28.29 25.68 12.45
N ARG A 78 28.89 26.54 13.30
CA ARG A 78 30.04 27.37 12.96
C ARG A 78 31.27 26.62 13.47
N ALA A 79 32.15 26.20 12.56
CA ALA A 79 33.46 25.67 12.95
C ALA A 79 34.36 26.86 13.33
N GLU A 80 34.86 26.88 14.55
CA GLU A 80 36.03 27.68 14.92
C GLU A 80 37.28 26.82 14.67
N CYS A 81 38.08 27.20 13.67
CA CYS A 81 39.37 26.58 13.41
C CYS A 81 40.38 27.06 14.45
N SER A 82 41.12 26.14 15.07
CA SER A 82 42.38 26.45 15.74
C SER A 82 43.41 26.86 14.67
N HIS A 83 43.97 28.06 14.81
CA HIS A 83 45.09 28.53 13.98
C HIS A 83 46.32 27.66 14.22
N GLU A 84 46.61 26.76 13.28
CA GLU A 84 47.97 26.28 13.02
C GLU A 84 48.46 26.87 11.69
N PRO A 85 49.71 27.34 11.58
CA PRO A 85 50.23 27.94 10.36
C PRO A 85 50.39 26.88 9.25
N GLN A 86 49.88 27.20 8.05
CA GLN A 86 50.01 26.33 6.88
C GLN A 86 51.47 26.17 6.45
N PRO A 87 51.92 24.95 6.07
CA PRO A 87 53.20 24.78 5.39
C PRO A 87 53.13 25.29 3.94
N PRO A 88 54.19 25.93 3.42
CA PRO A 88 54.20 26.50 2.08
C PRO A 88 54.45 25.40 1.04
N ASN A 89 53.39 24.87 0.43
CA ASN A 89 53.33 24.33 -0.96
C ASN A 89 52.05 23.50 -1.12
N TYR A 90 50.98 24.10 -1.65
CA TYR A 90 49.79 23.38 -2.08
C TYR A 90 49.69 23.43 -3.61
N ASP A 91 49.82 22.27 -4.25
CA ASP A 91 49.70 22.04 -5.69
C ASP A 91 48.27 21.54 -5.99
N PRO A 92 47.46 22.26 -6.78
CA PRO A 92 46.02 21.98 -6.95
C PRO A 92 45.68 20.74 -7.80
N TYR A 93 46.65 19.95 -8.29
CA TYR A 93 46.39 18.82 -9.20
C TYR A 93 46.67 17.42 -8.62
N LYS A 94 46.84 17.27 -7.30
CA LYS A 94 46.99 15.95 -6.65
C LYS A 94 45.96 15.73 -5.54
N ILE A 95 44.76 15.30 -5.90
CA ILE A 95 43.81 14.73 -4.93
C ILE A 95 44.08 13.23 -4.82
N LYS A 96 44.78 12.82 -3.75
CA LYS A 96 44.59 11.48 -3.19
C LYS A 96 43.32 11.54 -2.34
N VAL A 97 42.36 10.68 -2.65
CA VAL A 97 41.15 10.49 -1.84
C VAL A 97 41.60 10.09 -0.42
N PRO A 98 41.27 10.85 0.64
CA PRO A 98 41.51 10.38 1.99
C PRO A 98 40.53 9.25 2.29
N ASP A 99 40.98 8.21 2.98
CA ASP A 99 40.13 7.19 3.58
C ASP A 99 39.12 7.88 4.51
N VAL A 100 37.91 8.12 3.99
CA VAL A 100 36.78 8.58 4.79
C VAL A 100 36.39 7.40 5.66
N VAL A 101 36.85 7.40 6.91
CA VAL A 101 36.33 6.52 7.95
C VAL A 101 34.88 6.93 8.19
N VAL A 102 33.96 6.23 7.52
CA VAL A 102 32.53 6.30 7.76
C VAL A 102 32.31 5.94 9.24
N PRO A 103 31.61 6.76 10.05
CA PRO A 103 31.28 6.37 11.40
C PRO A 103 30.48 5.05 11.37
N PRO A 104 30.76 4.08 12.26
CA PRO A 104 30.01 2.83 12.29
C PRO A 104 28.51 3.13 12.45
N LEU A 105 27.72 2.48 11.61
CA LEU A 105 26.26 2.58 11.61
C LEU A 105 25.70 2.39 13.03
N PRO A 106 24.60 3.07 13.41
CA PRO A 106 23.90 2.72 14.64
C PRO A 106 23.53 1.24 14.57
N ALA A 107 23.98 0.46 15.55
CA ALA A 107 23.70 -0.96 15.60
C ALA A 107 22.18 -1.17 15.61
N SER A 108 21.67 -2.08 14.76
CA SER A 108 20.28 -2.50 14.88
C SER A 108 20.08 -3.11 16.27
N ASN A 109 19.17 -2.54 17.05
CA ASN A 109 18.81 -3.06 18.38
C ASN A 109 18.20 -4.47 18.29
N VAL A 110 17.81 -4.91 17.10
CA VAL A 110 17.20 -6.22 16.84
C VAL A 110 18.22 -7.35 16.91
N LYS A 111 19.47 -7.14 16.47
CA LYS A 111 20.49 -8.19 16.52
C LYS A 111 20.79 -8.65 17.96
N PRO A 112 21.00 -7.75 18.95
CA PRO A 112 21.06 -8.12 20.36
C PRO A 112 19.80 -8.84 20.87
N MET A 113 18.61 -8.50 20.38
CA MET A 113 17.37 -9.18 20.75
C MET A 113 17.32 -10.63 20.21
N LEU A 114 17.71 -10.84 18.95
CA LEU A 114 17.82 -12.17 18.35
C LEU A 114 18.87 -13.01 19.09
N ASP A 115 20.04 -12.43 19.37
CA ASP A 115 21.12 -13.10 20.08
C ASP A 115 20.73 -13.45 21.53
N CYS A 116 19.98 -12.58 22.20
CA CYS A 116 19.41 -12.87 23.51
C CYS A 116 18.38 -14.02 23.45
N ALA A 117 17.46 -13.99 22.49
CA ALA A 117 16.44 -15.02 22.33
C ALA A 117 17.05 -16.41 22.09
N ARG A 118 18.17 -16.49 21.35
CA ARG A 118 18.94 -17.73 21.12
C ARG A 118 19.49 -18.33 22.42
N GLN A 119 19.90 -17.51 23.38
CA GLN A 119 20.62 -17.97 24.57
C GLN A 119 19.70 -18.47 25.70
N ARG A 120 18.36 -18.33 25.60
CA ARG A 120 17.37 -18.71 26.65
C ARG A 120 17.80 -18.30 28.08
N GLY A 121 18.53 -17.19 28.22
CA GLY A 121 18.98 -16.64 29.49
C GLY A 121 18.15 -15.42 29.90
N PRO A 122 18.17 -15.00 31.19
CA PRO A 122 17.47 -13.81 31.64
C PRO A 122 18.20 -12.56 31.13
N CYS A 123 17.96 -12.15 29.89
CA CYS A 123 18.44 -10.85 29.44
C CYS A 123 17.53 -9.77 30.05
N SER A 124 18.09 -8.97 30.95
CA SER A 124 17.51 -7.68 31.31
C SER A 124 17.88 -6.66 30.23
N LEU A 125 17.14 -6.66 29.11
CA LEU A 125 17.00 -5.45 28.32
C LEU A 125 15.96 -4.59 29.03
N LYS A 126 16.40 -3.58 29.78
CA LYS A 126 15.47 -2.57 30.29
C LYS A 126 14.92 -1.80 29.09
N PRO A 127 13.61 -1.81 28.81
CA PRO A 127 13.05 -0.86 27.87
C PRO A 127 13.31 0.54 28.41
N VAL A 128 13.85 1.43 27.58
CA VAL A 128 13.67 2.87 27.80
C VAL A 128 12.17 3.10 27.63
N PRO A 129 11.45 3.59 28.66
CA PRO A 129 10.02 3.81 28.53
C PRO A 129 9.78 4.88 27.45
N PRO A 130 8.85 4.67 26.51
CA PRO A 130 8.40 5.77 25.66
C PRO A 130 7.75 6.84 26.56
N GLU A 131 8.07 8.12 26.31
CA GLU A 131 7.29 9.21 26.89
C GLU A 131 5.81 9.06 26.47
N PRO A 132 4.86 9.29 27.38
CA PRO A 132 3.45 9.18 27.05
C PRO A 132 3.07 10.23 25.99
N PRO A 133 2.28 9.89 24.96
CA PRO A 133 1.78 10.88 24.03
C PRO A 133 0.86 11.89 24.77
N PRO A 134 0.84 13.17 24.37
CA PRO A 134 -0.12 14.11 24.92
C PRO A 134 -1.55 13.72 24.56
N PRO A 135 -2.55 14.11 25.38
CA PRO A 135 -3.96 13.87 25.08
C PRO A 135 -4.37 14.61 23.80
N PRO A 136 -5.29 14.04 23.00
CA PRO A 136 -5.77 14.68 21.79
C PRO A 136 -6.50 16.01 22.11
N PRO A 137 -6.47 17.00 21.19
CA PRO A 137 -7.28 18.20 21.35
C PRO A 137 -8.77 17.84 21.38
N PRO A 138 -9.60 18.58 22.15
CA PRO A 138 -11.03 18.32 22.19
C PRO A 138 -11.64 18.49 20.78
N PRO A 139 -12.47 17.54 20.32
CA PRO A 139 -13.16 17.69 19.05
C PRO A 139 -14.13 18.89 19.13
N PRO A 140 -14.34 19.63 18.03
CA PRO A 140 -15.41 20.62 17.98
C PRO A 140 -16.77 19.93 18.23
N PRO A 141 -17.74 20.60 18.87
CA PRO A 141 -19.02 19.98 19.19
C PRO A 141 -19.78 19.66 17.90
N PHE A 142 -19.73 18.40 17.48
CA PHE A 142 -20.60 17.81 16.47
C PHE A 142 -21.73 17.02 17.16
N PRO A 143 -22.87 16.73 16.48
CA PRO A 143 -24.24 16.72 17.04
C PRO A 143 -24.60 15.61 18.03
N TRP A 144 -23.63 14.84 18.52
CA TRP A 144 -23.87 13.71 19.42
C TRP A 144 -24.41 14.11 20.79
N ILE A 145 -24.16 15.34 21.26
CA ILE A 145 -24.76 15.86 22.51
C ILE A 145 -26.29 15.91 22.44
N TYR A 146 -26.87 16.25 21.28
CA TYR A 146 -28.32 16.24 21.11
C TYR A 146 -28.88 14.82 21.00
N LEU A 147 -28.13 13.89 20.41
CA LEU A 147 -28.51 12.47 20.33
C LEU A 147 -28.43 11.81 21.71
N TRP A 148 -27.41 12.14 22.51
CA TRP A 148 -27.26 11.67 23.89
C TRP A 148 -28.32 12.28 24.80
N ALA A 149 -28.62 13.58 24.68
CA ALA A 149 -29.70 14.21 25.40
C ALA A 149 -31.07 13.59 25.06
N LEU A 150 -31.33 13.28 23.79
CA LEU A 150 -32.54 12.57 23.35
C LEU A 150 -32.60 11.15 23.94
N LEU A 151 -31.51 10.37 23.85
CA LEU A 151 -31.45 9.01 24.38
C LEU A 151 -31.55 8.97 25.91
N SER A 152 -30.94 9.92 26.62
CA SER A 152 -31.05 10.08 28.07
C SER A 152 -32.45 10.52 28.49
N PHE A 153 -33.10 11.40 27.71
CA PHE A 153 -34.50 11.81 27.97
C PHE A 153 -35.46 10.63 27.79
N PHE A 154 -35.29 9.83 26.73
CA PHE A 154 -36.10 8.63 26.51
C PHE A 154 -35.78 7.48 27.50
N GLY A 155 -34.53 7.35 27.93
CA GLY A 155 -34.12 6.41 28.97
C GLY A 155 -34.74 6.75 30.34
N ALA A 156 -34.71 8.02 30.72
CA ALA A 156 -35.32 8.51 31.95
C ALA A 156 -36.86 8.40 31.91
N PHE A 157 -37.48 8.70 30.77
CA PHE A 157 -38.93 8.53 30.57
C PHE A 157 -39.35 7.06 30.61
N GLY A 158 -38.54 6.16 30.00
CA GLY A 158 -38.75 4.71 30.07
C GLY A 158 -38.67 4.18 31.50
N MET A 159 -37.68 4.63 32.28
CA MET A 159 -37.57 4.26 33.70
C MET A 159 -38.72 4.81 34.54
N TYR A 160 -39.16 6.06 34.30
CA TYR A 160 -40.30 6.67 35.00
C TYR A 160 -41.61 5.92 34.76
N VAL A 161 -41.84 5.46 33.52
CA VAL A 161 -43.01 4.65 33.18
C VAL A 161 -42.92 3.26 33.82
N THR A 162 -41.75 2.63 33.85
CA THR A 162 -41.60 1.31 34.51
C THR A 162 -41.76 1.37 36.03
N HIS A 163 -41.37 2.48 36.67
CA HIS A 163 -41.44 2.64 38.12
C HIS A 163 -42.87 2.96 38.61
N ASN A 164 -43.69 3.63 37.78
CA ASN A 164 -45.09 3.92 38.11
C ASN A 164 -46.10 2.88 37.58
N ALA A 165 -45.67 1.89 36.79
CA ALA A 165 -46.55 0.86 36.24
C ALA A 165 -46.69 -0.39 37.12
N GLN A 166 -46.19 -0.38 38.36
CA GLN A 166 -46.40 -1.45 39.34
C GLN A 166 -47.85 -1.56 39.85
N SER A 167 -48.77 -0.66 39.47
CA SER A 167 -50.18 -0.69 39.86
C SER A 167 -51.18 -0.97 38.73
N ALA A 168 -50.76 -1.28 37.49
CA ALA A 168 -51.68 -1.63 36.42
C ALA A 168 -51.05 -2.58 35.38
N GLY A 169 -51.08 -3.89 35.64
CA GLY A 169 -50.42 -4.95 34.84
C GLY A 169 -50.88 -5.12 33.39
N ARG A 170 -51.86 -4.34 32.90
CA ARG A 170 -52.25 -4.29 31.47
C ARG A 170 -51.72 -3.06 30.72
N VAL A 171 -51.34 -2.01 31.44
CA VAL A 171 -50.89 -0.74 30.82
C VAL A 171 -49.38 -0.78 30.52
N ALA A 172 -48.59 -1.45 31.36
CA ALA A 172 -47.15 -1.61 31.18
C ALA A 172 -46.79 -2.34 29.87
N THR A 173 -47.48 -3.45 29.58
CA THR A 173 -47.27 -4.28 28.38
C THR A 173 -47.67 -3.55 27.11
N LEU A 174 -48.72 -2.72 27.17
CA LEU A 174 -49.17 -1.90 26.05
C LEU A 174 -48.18 -0.77 25.74
N ILE A 175 -47.63 -0.11 26.77
CA ILE A 175 -46.64 0.94 26.59
C ILE A 175 -45.31 0.38 26.08
N GLN A 176 -44.91 -0.82 26.52
CA GLN A 176 -43.66 -1.45 26.08
C GLN A 176 -43.74 -1.98 24.64
N THR A 177 -44.92 -2.46 24.22
CA THR A 177 -45.18 -2.82 22.81
C THR A 177 -45.27 -1.58 21.92
N LEU A 178 -45.95 -0.52 22.36
CA LEU A 178 -45.98 0.76 21.66
C LEU A 178 -44.59 1.37 21.54
N TYR A 179 -43.77 1.35 22.60
CA TYR A 179 -42.39 1.84 22.55
C TYR A 179 -41.52 1.07 21.56
N SER A 180 -41.61 -0.27 21.54
CA SER A 180 -40.91 -1.10 20.55
C SER A 180 -41.37 -0.82 19.12
N PHE A 181 -42.67 -0.61 18.91
CA PHE A 181 -43.26 -0.33 17.61
C PHE A 181 -42.89 1.07 17.09
N PHE A 182 -42.95 2.09 17.95
CA PHE A 182 -42.56 3.45 17.64
C PHE A 182 -41.05 3.60 17.48
N TYR A 183 -40.23 2.96 18.31
CA TYR A 183 -38.76 3.02 18.20
C TYR A 183 -38.26 2.30 16.94
N LYS A 184 -38.77 1.09 16.65
CA LYS A 184 -38.43 0.38 15.40
C LYS A 184 -38.99 1.09 14.17
N GLY A 185 -40.19 1.66 14.26
CA GLY A 185 -40.79 2.46 13.21
C GLY A 185 -40.01 3.74 12.92
N ALA A 186 -39.64 4.49 13.96
CA ALA A 186 -38.86 5.72 13.87
C ALA A 186 -37.43 5.47 13.39
N MET A 187 -36.76 4.42 13.86
CA MET A 187 -35.43 4.03 13.36
C MET A 187 -35.48 3.58 11.90
N ARG A 188 -36.52 2.84 11.49
CA ARG A 188 -36.69 2.41 10.10
C ARG A 188 -37.07 3.58 9.18
N LEU A 189 -37.83 4.56 9.69
CA LEU A 189 -38.15 5.80 8.99
C LEU A 189 -36.92 6.71 8.89
N ALA A 190 -36.13 6.86 9.95
CA ALA A 190 -34.89 7.62 9.97
C ALA A 190 -33.84 6.99 9.04
N TYR A 191 -33.73 5.66 9.03
CA TYR A 191 -32.87 4.93 8.10
C TYR A 191 -33.36 5.06 6.65
N LYS A 192 -34.67 4.98 6.40
CA LYS A 192 -35.24 5.26 5.09
C LYS A 192 -35.08 6.71 4.66
N LEU A 193 -35.16 7.68 5.58
CA LEU A 193 -34.93 9.11 5.32
C LEU A 193 -33.46 9.41 5.10
N TYR A 194 -32.56 8.71 5.80
CA TYR A 194 -31.12 8.77 5.57
C TYR A 194 -30.75 8.19 4.20
N LEU A 195 -31.26 7.00 3.86
CA LEU A 195 -31.12 6.40 2.54
C LEU A 195 -31.79 7.24 1.45
N TRP A 196 -32.97 7.80 1.71
CA TRP A 196 -33.66 8.68 0.78
C TRP A 196 -32.91 10.01 0.60
N ARG A 197 -32.25 10.53 1.65
CA ARG A 197 -31.39 11.72 1.55
C ARG A 197 -30.10 11.41 0.80
N GLU A 198 -29.44 10.27 1.03
CA GLU A 198 -28.31 9.84 0.19
C GLU A 198 -28.77 9.64 -1.26
N MET A 199 -29.89 8.97 -1.50
CA MET A 199 -30.45 8.77 -2.83
C MET A 199 -30.93 10.08 -3.47
N ALA A 200 -31.41 11.04 -2.69
CA ALA A 200 -31.77 12.37 -3.17
C ALA A 200 -30.55 13.24 -3.40
N GLU A 201 -29.45 13.08 -2.67
CA GLU A 201 -28.15 13.70 -2.96
C GLU A 201 -27.53 13.09 -4.23
N VAL A 202 -27.73 11.79 -4.48
CA VAL A 202 -27.38 11.09 -5.74
C VAL A 202 -28.30 11.50 -6.91
N ALA A 203 -29.59 11.73 -6.66
CA ALA A 203 -30.57 12.10 -7.69
C ALA A 203 -30.69 13.61 -7.94
N SER A 204 -30.23 14.46 -7.00
CA SER A 204 -30.27 15.92 -7.12
C SER A 204 -28.97 16.54 -7.63
N GLU A 205 -27.98 15.72 -8.00
CA GLU A 205 -27.06 16.13 -9.05
C GLU A 205 -27.84 16.16 -10.39
N LYS A 206 -28.70 17.17 -10.56
CA LYS A 206 -28.76 17.85 -11.86
C LYS A 206 -27.32 17.96 -12.28
N ILE A 207 -26.95 17.31 -13.38
CA ILE A 207 -25.62 17.37 -13.97
C ILE A 207 -25.35 18.86 -14.16
N VAL A 208 -24.74 19.49 -13.16
CA VAL A 208 -24.09 20.77 -13.31
C VAL A 208 -23.00 20.40 -14.29
N TRP A 209 -23.18 20.83 -15.53
CA TRP A 209 -22.13 20.80 -16.52
C TRP A 209 -20.98 21.59 -15.90
N ARG A 210 -20.10 20.91 -15.16
CA ARG A 210 -18.88 21.51 -14.67
C ARG A 210 -17.95 21.46 -15.89
N PRO A 211 -17.62 22.61 -16.50
CA PRO A 211 -16.58 22.62 -17.52
C PRO A 211 -15.37 21.89 -16.97
N ARG A 212 -14.65 21.15 -17.83
CA ARG A 212 -13.37 20.51 -17.48
C ARG A 212 -12.60 21.46 -16.56
N ARG A 213 -12.15 21.01 -15.38
CA ARG A 213 -11.10 21.74 -14.66
C ARG A 213 -9.86 21.66 -15.55
N LYS A 214 -9.73 22.62 -16.46
CA LYS A 214 -8.58 22.72 -17.36
C LYS A 214 -7.37 23.01 -16.48
N ILE A 215 -6.43 22.08 -16.45
CA ILE A 215 -5.08 22.36 -15.94
C ILE A 215 -4.58 23.60 -16.69
N ARG A 216 -4.13 24.61 -15.95
CA ARG A 216 -3.54 25.81 -16.54
C ARG A 216 -2.12 25.45 -17.00
N ARG A 217 -2.04 24.83 -18.17
CA ARG A 217 -0.80 24.34 -18.78
C ARG A 217 -0.32 25.30 -19.86
N PRO A 218 0.99 25.37 -20.12
CA PRO A 218 1.53 26.09 -21.27
C PRO A 218 0.97 25.50 -22.57
N TYR A 219 0.46 26.37 -23.45
CA TYR A 219 -0.06 25.99 -24.77
C TYR A 219 0.99 26.24 -25.85
N HIS A 220 1.78 27.28 -25.68
CA HIS A 220 2.90 27.60 -26.54
C HIS A 220 4.22 27.39 -25.81
N ASP A 221 5.28 27.14 -26.58
CA ASP A 221 6.64 27.07 -26.09
C ASP A 221 6.99 28.35 -25.31
N ARG A 222 6.51 29.50 -25.78
CA ARG A 222 6.66 30.84 -25.14
C ARG A 222 6.17 30.92 -23.71
N ASP A 223 5.23 30.07 -23.33
CA ASP A 223 4.65 30.05 -21.99
C ASP A 223 5.54 29.28 -20.98
N LEU A 224 6.49 28.47 -21.46
CA LEU A 224 7.42 27.76 -20.59
C LEU A 224 8.36 28.74 -19.86
N PRO A 225 8.51 28.60 -18.53
CA PRO A 225 9.39 29.46 -17.77
C PRO A 225 10.84 29.26 -18.21
N PRO A 226 11.64 30.34 -18.35
CA PRO A 226 13.04 30.23 -18.74
C PRO A 226 13.88 29.59 -17.61
N CYS A 227 13.56 29.87 -16.35
CA CYS A 227 14.24 29.29 -15.19
C CYS A 227 13.28 28.94 -14.07
N VAL A 228 13.62 27.89 -13.30
CA VAL A 228 12.82 27.38 -12.18
C VAL A 228 13.73 26.99 -11.01
N GLN A 229 13.19 27.07 -9.79
CA GLN A 229 13.92 26.64 -8.59
C GLN A 229 14.04 25.11 -8.58
N TYR A 230 12.89 24.42 -8.50
CA TYR A 230 12.84 22.97 -8.56
C TYR A 230 12.13 22.51 -9.85
N LEU A 231 12.85 21.75 -10.68
CA LEU A 231 12.29 21.10 -11.86
C LEU A 231 12.05 19.61 -11.58
N ILE A 232 10.83 19.14 -11.77
CA ILE A 232 10.49 17.71 -11.65
C ILE A 232 10.03 17.18 -13.00
N ILE A 233 10.78 16.24 -13.57
CA ILE A 233 10.49 15.60 -14.86
C ILE A 233 9.81 14.27 -14.58
N GLY A 234 8.51 14.21 -14.83
CA GLY A 234 7.65 13.05 -14.55
C GLY A 234 6.76 13.24 -13.33
N THR A 235 5.48 12.93 -13.50
CA THR A 235 4.42 13.13 -12.49
C THR A 235 3.90 11.82 -11.88
N GLY A 236 4.73 10.77 -11.92
CA GLY A 236 4.45 9.49 -11.26
C GLY A 236 4.60 9.54 -9.73
N ALA A 237 4.63 8.37 -9.09
CA ALA A 237 4.77 8.24 -7.64
C ALA A 237 5.99 9.01 -7.09
N ALA A 238 7.18 8.80 -7.70
CA ALA A 238 8.41 9.47 -7.29
C ALA A 238 8.35 11.00 -7.44
N GLY A 239 7.93 11.50 -8.59
CA GLY A 239 7.86 12.95 -8.82
C GLY A 239 6.87 13.65 -7.88
N TRP A 240 5.71 13.03 -7.61
CA TRP A 240 4.75 13.60 -6.68
C TRP A 240 5.23 13.56 -5.23
N ALA A 241 5.85 12.46 -4.81
CA ALA A 241 6.43 12.34 -3.47
C ALA A 241 7.57 13.33 -3.24
N ALA A 242 8.40 13.58 -4.26
CA ALA A 242 9.45 14.58 -4.21
C ALA A 242 8.89 15.98 -3.98
N TYR A 243 7.83 16.36 -4.72
CA TYR A 243 7.14 17.63 -4.47
C TYR A 243 6.61 17.74 -3.04
N ARG A 244 5.96 16.69 -2.51
CA ARG A 244 5.48 16.68 -1.13
C ARG A 244 6.63 16.86 -0.13
N SER A 245 7.75 16.19 -0.34
CA SER A 245 8.93 16.29 0.50
C SER A 245 9.59 17.68 0.42
N ILE A 246 9.72 18.24 -0.79
CA ILE A 246 10.21 19.61 -0.99
C ILE A 246 9.32 20.59 -0.23
N MET A 247 8.00 20.51 -0.38
CA MET A 247 7.06 21.40 0.30
C MET A 247 7.05 21.24 1.83
N GLN A 248 7.39 20.05 2.33
CA GLN A 248 7.54 19.78 3.76
C GLN A 248 8.77 20.48 4.34
N HIS A 249 9.89 20.48 3.61
CA HIS A 249 11.17 21.04 4.07
C HIS A 249 11.37 22.51 3.68
N ASP A 250 10.84 22.93 2.53
CA ASP A 250 10.81 24.31 2.02
C ASP A 250 9.37 24.73 1.68
N LYS A 251 8.69 25.36 2.66
CA LYS A 251 7.31 25.86 2.51
C LYS A 251 7.17 27.02 1.51
N ARG A 252 8.27 27.58 1.01
CA ARG A 252 8.30 28.68 0.04
C ARG A 252 8.77 28.22 -1.34
N ALA A 253 9.01 26.92 -1.52
CA ALA A 253 9.48 26.36 -2.77
C ALA A 253 8.59 26.73 -3.97
N LYS A 254 9.24 26.91 -5.12
CA LYS A 254 8.60 27.04 -6.43
C LYS A 254 8.93 25.80 -7.26
N VAL A 255 7.94 24.93 -7.47
CA VAL A 255 8.12 23.65 -8.15
C VAL A 255 7.42 23.65 -9.50
N PHE A 256 8.15 23.30 -10.56
CA PHE A 256 7.64 23.18 -11.91
C PHE A 256 7.73 21.73 -12.39
N PHE A 257 6.61 21.18 -12.84
CA PHE A 257 6.57 19.83 -13.41
C PHE A 257 6.62 19.86 -14.93
N VAL A 258 7.33 18.91 -15.53
CA VAL A 258 7.21 18.59 -16.96
C VAL A 258 6.83 17.13 -17.08
N THR A 259 5.76 16.82 -17.82
CA THR A 259 5.30 15.44 -17.99
C THR A 259 4.73 15.21 -19.37
N LYS A 260 5.08 14.05 -19.95
CA LYS A 260 4.61 13.62 -21.26
C LYS A 260 3.14 13.23 -21.25
N GLU A 261 2.63 12.74 -20.12
CA GLU A 261 1.22 12.38 -19.99
C GLU A 261 0.36 13.64 -19.88
N ASP A 262 -0.83 13.61 -20.48
CA ASP A 262 -1.74 14.74 -20.40
C ASP A 262 -2.68 14.64 -19.18
N SER A 263 -2.08 14.57 -17.98
CA SER A 263 -2.81 14.43 -16.72
C SER A 263 -2.04 15.08 -15.55
N VAL A 264 -2.78 15.40 -14.48
CA VAL A 264 -2.17 15.71 -13.17
C VAL A 264 -1.62 14.44 -12.52
N PRO A 265 -0.72 14.54 -11.53
CA PRO A 265 -0.23 13.39 -10.78
C PRO A 265 -1.35 12.47 -10.24
N TYR A 266 -1.17 11.16 -10.39
CA TYR A 266 -2.18 10.17 -10.04
C TYR A 266 -1.56 8.82 -9.62
N GLN A 267 -2.33 8.01 -8.90
CA GLN A 267 -1.96 6.66 -8.46
C GLN A 267 -2.24 5.65 -9.56
N ARG A 268 -1.28 4.77 -9.87
CA ARG A 268 -1.44 3.72 -10.89
C ARG A 268 -2.09 2.41 -10.39
N PRO A 269 -1.92 1.96 -9.12
CA PRO A 269 -2.43 0.66 -8.68
C PRO A 269 -3.91 0.39 -8.95
N PRO A 270 -4.83 1.38 -8.91
CA PRO A 270 -6.24 1.15 -9.23
C PRO A 270 -6.54 0.81 -10.69
N LEU A 271 -5.63 1.11 -11.64
CA LEU A 271 -5.83 0.85 -13.09
C LEU A 271 -6.06 -0.64 -13.41
N SER A 272 -5.46 -1.54 -12.64
CA SER A 272 -5.58 -3.00 -12.79
C SER A 272 -6.55 -3.63 -11.79
N LYS A 273 -7.19 -2.81 -10.94
CA LYS A 273 -7.97 -3.26 -9.78
C LYS A 273 -9.38 -2.66 -9.77
N GLU A 274 -9.68 -1.78 -8.81
CA GLU A 274 -11.02 -1.29 -8.49
C GLU A 274 -11.67 -0.50 -9.65
N MET A 275 -10.87 0.06 -10.56
CA MET A 275 -11.39 0.80 -11.72
C MET A 275 -12.22 -0.08 -12.67
N TRP A 276 -11.98 -1.40 -12.70
CA TRP A 276 -12.78 -2.35 -13.48
C TRP A 276 -14.10 -2.72 -12.81
N LEU A 277 -14.28 -2.39 -11.53
CA LEU A 277 -15.46 -2.73 -10.73
C LEU A 277 -16.49 -1.58 -10.69
N ASN A 278 -16.32 -0.54 -11.50
CA ASN A 278 -17.29 0.54 -11.61
C ASN A 278 -18.45 0.12 -12.55
N PRO A 279 -19.71 0.46 -12.18
CA PRO A 279 -20.89 0.11 -12.98
C PRO A 279 -20.84 0.77 -14.36
N ASP A 280 -20.54 2.07 -14.35
CA ASP A 280 -20.33 2.89 -15.53
C ASP A 280 -18.84 3.04 -15.84
N PRO A 281 -18.47 3.33 -17.10
CA PRO A 281 -17.11 3.74 -17.43
C PRO A 281 -16.69 4.88 -16.50
N PRO A 282 -15.58 4.75 -15.77
CA PRO A 282 -15.14 5.81 -14.87
C PRO A 282 -14.88 7.07 -15.67
N ASP A 283 -15.39 8.21 -15.18
CA ASP A 283 -15.11 9.50 -15.82
C ASP A 283 -13.59 9.75 -15.75
N PRO A 284 -12.89 9.81 -16.90
CA PRO A 284 -11.45 10.04 -16.94
C PRO A 284 -11.05 11.40 -16.33
N LYS A 285 -12.00 12.30 -16.10
CA LYS A 285 -11.75 13.59 -15.43
C LYS A 285 -11.63 13.48 -13.91
N VAL A 286 -12.33 12.53 -13.29
CA VAL A 286 -12.39 12.41 -11.82
C VAL A 286 -11.69 11.15 -11.34
N LEU A 287 -11.63 10.11 -12.21
CA LEU A 287 -10.99 8.83 -11.96
C LEU A 287 -11.40 8.25 -10.60
N THR A 288 -12.72 8.23 -10.36
CA THR A 288 -13.27 7.71 -9.11
C THR A 288 -13.53 6.23 -9.21
N TYR A 289 -13.30 5.53 -8.10
CA TYR A 289 -13.60 4.12 -7.92
C TYR A 289 -14.14 3.88 -6.52
N ILE A 290 -14.79 2.74 -6.33
CA ILE A 290 -15.28 2.31 -5.03
C ILE A 290 -14.29 1.32 -4.43
N GLN A 291 -13.88 1.55 -3.20
CA GLN A 291 -13.04 0.64 -2.43
C GLN A 291 -13.51 0.67 -0.97
N ASP A 292 -13.79 -0.50 -0.41
CA ASP A 292 -14.29 -0.66 0.97
C ASP A 292 -15.53 0.22 1.24
N ASP A 293 -16.51 0.18 0.32
CA ASP A 293 -17.74 0.98 0.33
C ASP A 293 -17.54 2.50 0.36
N LYS A 294 -16.32 2.98 0.05
CA LYS A 294 -15.96 4.40 0.00
C LYS A 294 -15.58 4.79 -1.42
N ARG A 295 -16.08 5.95 -1.84
CA ARG A 295 -15.63 6.59 -3.09
C ARG A 295 -14.24 7.18 -2.90
N LYS A 296 -13.28 6.71 -3.70
CA LYS A 296 -11.91 7.23 -3.76
C LYS A 296 -11.62 7.78 -5.15
N THR A 297 -10.56 8.57 -5.27
CA THR A 297 -10.04 9.08 -6.56
C THR A 297 -8.59 8.65 -6.71
N MET A 298 -8.19 8.39 -7.95
CA MET A 298 -6.79 8.14 -8.28
C MET A 298 -5.95 9.41 -8.31
N LEU A 299 -6.57 10.59 -8.41
CA LEU A 299 -5.85 11.85 -8.51
C LEU A 299 -5.17 12.18 -7.18
N ASN A 300 -3.86 12.38 -7.23
CA ASN A 300 -3.07 12.77 -6.07
C ASN A 300 -3.11 14.28 -5.80
N ALA A 301 -3.49 15.06 -6.81
CA ALA A 301 -3.41 16.51 -6.81
C ALA A 301 -4.70 17.14 -7.32
N GLU A 302 -5.07 18.28 -6.77
CA GLU A 302 -6.18 19.06 -7.28
C GLU A 302 -5.72 20.06 -8.35
N CYS A 303 -6.36 20.06 -9.53
CA CYS A 303 -6.01 20.97 -10.63
C CYS A 303 -6.00 22.46 -10.25
N ARG A 304 -6.76 22.88 -9.23
CA ARG A 304 -6.85 24.28 -8.79
C ARG A 304 -5.59 24.79 -8.09
N GLU A 305 -4.74 23.89 -7.60
CA GLU A 305 -3.50 24.24 -6.91
C GLU A 305 -2.40 24.66 -7.90
N PHE A 306 -2.50 24.21 -9.15
CA PHE A 306 -1.55 24.52 -10.21
C PHE A 306 -1.80 25.90 -10.79
N LEU A 307 -0.78 26.75 -10.71
CA LEU A 307 -0.73 28.02 -11.39
C LEU A 307 -0.47 27.82 -12.87
N ASP A 308 -0.92 28.80 -13.65
CA ASP A 308 -0.46 28.97 -15.02
C ASP A 308 1.05 29.19 -15.05
N ALA A 309 1.74 28.72 -16.09
CA ALA A 309 3.21 28.79 -16.20
C ALA A 309 3.73 30.24 -16.16
N VAL A 310 3.04 31.18 -16.81
CA VAL A 310 3.43 32.61 -16.79
C VAL A 310 3.18 33.21 -15.41
N ALA A 311 2.06 32.87 -14.77
CA ALA A 311 1.74 33.32 -13.41
C ALA A 311 2.73 32.74 -12.38
N PHE A 312 3.13 31.48 -12.53
CA PHE A 312 4.15 30.81 -11.74
C PHE A 312 5.49 31.54 -11.83
N TYR A 313 5.93 31.88 -13.06
CA TYR A 313 7.18 32.58 -13.25
C TYR A 313 7.15 33.98 -12.63
N ARG A 314 6.08 34.75 -12.89
CA ARG A 314 5.91 36.13 -12.35
C ARG A 314 5.77 36.19 -10.83
N LYS A 315 5.40 35.10 -10.17
CA LYS A 315 5.25 35.05 -8.72
C LYS A 315 6.61 35.21 -8.03
N LYS A 316 6.84 36.37 -7.40
CA LYS A 316 8.12 36.73 -6.75
C LYS A 316 8.43 35.95 -5.47
N ARG A 317 7.41 35.58 -4.68
CA ARG A 317 7.56 34.86 -3.40
C ARG A 317 6.63 33.65 -3.38
N GLY A 318 7.13 32.52 -2.89
CA GLY A 318 6.40 31.24 -2.89
C GLY A 318 5.28 31.14 -1.85
N PRO A 319 4.65 29.95 -1.73
CA PRO A 319 4.86 28.75 -2.55
C PRO A 319 4.19 28.85 -3.93
N ALA A 320 4.73 28.15 -4.93
CA ALA A 320 4.15 28.10 -6.27
C ALA A 320 4.33 26.70 -6.88
N VAL A 321 3.29 26.19 -7.54
CA VAL A 321 3.37 24.94 -8.29
C VAL A 321 2.73 25.14 -9.67
N SER A 322 3.36 24.61 -10.71
CA SER A 322 2.83 24.61 -12.08
C SER A 322 3.30 23.36 -12.83
N ILE A 323 2.66 23.08 -13.97
CA ILE A 323 2.86 21.85 -14.72
C ILE A 323 2.74 22.08 -16.22
N ALA A 324 3.68 21.53 -16.98
CA ALA A 324 3.64 21.35 -18.41
C ALA A 324 3.26 19.91 -18.76
N SER A 325 1.96 19.63 -18.89
CA SER A 325 1.44 18.31 -19.28
C SER A 325 1.39 18.14 -20.80
N GLY A 326 1.68 16.93 -21.30
CA GLY A 326 1.84 16.66 -22.73
C GLY A 326 3.19 17.07 -23.33
N TRP A 327 4.13 17.55 -22.50
CA TRP A 327 5.46 18.01 -22.94
C TRP A 327 6.53 16.96 -22.58
N CYS A 328 7.52 16.77 -23.45
CA CYS A 328 8.57 15.78 -23.24
C CYS A 328 9.93 16.46 -23.13
N VAL A 329 10.72 16.09 -22.13
CA VAL A 329 12.15 16.42 -22.09
C VAL A 329 12.88 15.47 -23.05
N THR A 330 13.85 15.97 -23.79
CA THR A 330 14.68 15.20 -24.75
C THR A 330 16.11 15.00 -24.28
N ARG A 331 16.66 15.95 -23.51
CA ARG A 331 17.96 15.84 -22.86
C ARG A 331 18.09 16.78 -21.68
N ILE A 332 19.03 16.49 -20.80
CA ILE A 332 19.38 17.30 -19.63
C ILE A 332 20.88 17.56 -19.69
N ASP A 333 21.26 18.82 -19.65
CA ASP A 333 22.63 19.24 -19.44
C ASP A 333 22.83 19.50 -17.95
N ALA A 334 23.55 18.60 -17.28
CA ALA A 334 23.74 18.67 -15.84
C ALA A 334 24.73 19.77 -15.44
N ASP A 335 25.73 20.06 -16.27
CA ASP A 335 26.77 21.04 -15.97
C ASP A 335 26.20 22.45 -16.05
N ASP A 336 25.46 22.74 -17.12
CA ASP A 336 24.80 24.03 -17.32
C ASP A 336 23.46 24.18 -16.55
N HIS A 337 23.00 23.09 -15.90
CA HIS A 337 21.73 23.02 -15.19
C HIS A 337 20.52 23.34 -16.09
N VAL A 338 20.44 22.72 -17.27
CA VAL A 338 19.40 22.97 -18.28
C VAL A 338 18.70 21.68 -18.69
N ALA A 339 17.37 21.70 -18.69
CA ALA A 339 16.56 20.67 -19.33
C ALA A 339 15.98 21.17 -20.65
N TYR A 340 16.09 20.37 -21.71
CA TYR A 340 15.58 20.71 -23.03
C TYR A 340 14.22 20.04 -23.26
N VAL A 341 13.20 20.85 -23.47
CA VAL A 341 11.83 20.39 -23.73
C VAL A 341 11.56 20.41 -25.22
N LYS A 342 11.07 19.28 -25.75
CA LYS A 342 10.63 19.17 -27.15
C LYS A 342 9.39 20.00 -27.40
N THR A 343 9.46 20.85 -28.41
CA THR A 343 8.36 21.70 -28.88
C THR A 343 8.13 21.47 -30.38
N LEU A 344 7.06 22.05 -30.93
CA LEU A 344 6.83 22.03 -32.38
C LEU A 344 7.88 22.86 -33.16
N SER A 345 8.50 23.84 -32.50
CA SER A 345 9.47 24.77 -33.09
C SER A 345 10.93 24.37 -32.84
N GLY A 346 11.18 23.16 -32.33
CA GLY A 346 12.50 22.69 -31.90
C GLY A 346 12.58 22.44 -30.38
N GLU A 347 13.77 22.47 -29.82
CA GLU A 347 13.98 22.33 -28.37
C GLU A 347 13.94 23.68 -27.67
N ARG A 348 13.38 23.71 -26.46
CA ARG A 348 13.36 24.89 -25.61
C ARG A 348 14.02 24.60 -24.26
N PRO A 349 15.03 25.40 -23.86
CA PRO A 349 15.71 25.20 -22.59
C PRO A 349 14.88 25.71 -21.41
N ILE A 350 14.96 25.00 -20.29
CA ILE A 350 14.50 25.40 -18.97
C ILE A 350 15.68 25.23 -18.01
N TYR A 351 16.20 26.35 -17.50
CA TYR A 351 17.24 26.35 -16.48
C TYR A 351 16.64 25.95 -15.12
N TYR A 352 17.37 25.20 -14.31
CA TYR A 352 16.93 24.78 -12.98
C TYR A 352 18.00 25.05 -11.91
N GLU A 353 17.59 25.27 -10.67
CA GLU A 353 18.54 25.20 -9.54
C GLU A 353 18.76 23.74 -9.13
N ARG A 354 17.68 22.95 -9.05
CA ARG A 354 17.74 21.51 -8.81
C ARG A 354 16.71 20.76 -9.65
N CYS A 355 17.12 19.61 -10.19
CA CYS A 355 16.28 18.79 -11.06
C CYS A 355 16.09 17.38 -10.50
N LEU A 356 14.87 16.85 -10.62
CA LEU A 356 14.57 15.44 -10.44
C LEU A 356 14.10 14.84 -11.77
N LEU A 357 14.78 13.79 -12.22
CA LEU A 357 14.36 12.94 -13.32
C LEU A 357 13.66 11.69 -12.76
N ALA A 358 12.34 11.60 -12.96
CA ALA A 358 11.48 10.49 -12.54
C ALA A 358 10.70 9.87 -13.74
N PRO A 359 11.39 9.28 -14.74
CA PRO A 359 10.80 8.88 -16.01
C PRO A 359 10.02 7.56 -15.93
N GLY A 360 10.18 6.81 -14.83
CA GLY A 360 9.54 5.52 -14.59
C GLY A 360 9.96 4.45 -15.60
N VAL A 361 9.08 3.48 -15.81
CA VAL A 361 9.28 2.39 -16.80
C VAL A 361 8.42 2.52 -18.06
N LYS A 362 8.87 1.84 -19.13
CA LYS A 362 8.09 1.49 -20.32
C LYS A 362 7.65 0.03 -20.23
N ALA A 363 6.38 -0.26 -20.48
CA ALA A 363 5.89 -1.64 -20.49
C ALA A 363 6.53 -2.44 -21.64
N LYS A 364 6.93 -3.69 -21.36
CA LYS A 364 7.39 -4.62 -22.39
C LYS A 364 6.19 -5.04 -23.25
N ASN A 365 6.43 -5.14 -24.55
CA ASN A 365 5.45 -5.66 -25.50
C ASN A 365 6.08 -6.85 -26.23
N LEU A 366 5.24 -7.75 -26.76
CA LEU A 366 5.67 -8.84 -27.62
C LEU A 366 6.36 -8.26 -28.86
N SER A 367 7.54 -8.78 -29.19
CA SER A 367 8.33 -8.34 -30.36
C SER A 367 7.51 -8.43 -31.64
N ILE A 368 6.77 -9.54 -31.82
CA ILE A 368 5.89 -9.81 -32.95
C ILE A 368 4.83 -8.71 -33.13
N VAL A 369 4.26 -8.21 -32.03
CA VAL A 369 3.24 -7.16 -32.08
C VAL A 369 3.82 -5.83 -32.56
N LYS A 370 5.10 -5.54 -32.31
CA LYS A 370 5.73 -4.27 -32.75
C LYS A 370 5.77 -4.16 -34.27
N SER A 371 6.01 -5.27 -34.98
CA SER A 371 6.03 -5.37 -36.44
C SER A 371 4.68 -5.65 -37.07
N ALA A 372 3.65 -5.96 -36.27
CA ALA A 372 2.33 -6.31 -36.78
C ALA A 372 1.59 -5.12 -37.43
N PRO A 373 0.60 -5.39 -38.31
CA PRO A 373 -0.27 -4.37 -38.89
C PRO A 373 -0.94 -3.49 -37.81
N LYS A 374 -1.32 -2.27 -38.18
CA LYS A 374 -1.96 -1.32 -37.26
C LYS A 374 -3.23 -1.90 -36.63
N GLN A 375 -4.01 -2.65 -37.40
CA GLN A 375 -5.24 -3.33 -36.99
C GLN A 375 -5.00 -4.31 -35.84
N VAL A 376 -3.90 -5.07 -35.88
CA VAL A 376 -3.48 -5.97 -34.81
C VAL A 376 -3.02 -5.18 -33.59
N ARG A 377 -2.15 -4.17 -33.80
CA ARG A 377 -1.59 -3.35 -32.72
C ARG A 377 -2.65 -2.61 -31.91
N GLU A 378 -3.73 -2.15 -32.56
CA GLU A 378 -4.85 -1.45 -31.89
C GLU A 378 -5.69 -2.35 -30.98
N ARG A 379 -5.56 -3.68 -31.11
CA ARG A 379 -6.27 -4.66 -30.29
C ARG A 379 -5.42 -5.25 -29.17
N VAL A 380 -4.17 -4.79 -29.04
CA VAL A 380 -3.23 -5.25 -28.00
C VAL A 380 -2.88 -4.09 -27.07
N CYS A 381 -3.01 -4.29 -25.76
CA CYS A 381 -2.77 -3.25 -24.76
C CYS A 381 -1.80 -3.70 -23.65
N THR A 382 -0.78 -2.90 -23.36
CA THR A 382 0.18 -3.13 -22.28
C THR A 382 -0.14 -2.35 -20.99
N LEU A 383 -1.42 -1.96 -20.82
CA LEU A 383 -2.01 -1.14 -19.74
C LEU A 383 -1.01 -0.47 -18.76
N ARG A 384 -0.73 0.82 -18.95
CA ARG A 384 0.18 1.58 -18.08
C ARG A 384 -0.36 2.96 -17.68
N THR A 385 -1.02 3.64 -18.62
CA THR A 385 -1.51 5.01 -18.50
C THR A 385 -3.03 5.06 -18.37
N ILE A 386 -3.58 6.20 -17.95
CA ILE A 386 -5.04 6.43 -17.95
C ILE A 386 -5.62 6.27 -19.35
N ARG A 387 -4.88 6.70 -20.39
CA ARG A 387 -5.31 6.57 -21.78
C ARG A 387 -5.42 5.11 -22.21
N ASP A 388 -4.46 4.28 -21.80
CA ASP A 388 -4.50 2.84 -22.08
C ASP A 388 -5.73 2.21 -21.43
N PHE A 389 -6.04 2.61 -20.19
CA PHE A 389 -7.23 2.15 -19.48
C PHE A 389 -8.52 2.61 -20.17
N GLU A 390 -8.65 3.87 -20.59
CA GLU A 390 -9.84 4.38 -21.27
C GLU A 390 -10.14 3.59 -22.56
N ILE A 391 -9.11 3.37 -23.38
CA ILE A 391 -9.23 2.60 -24.62
C ILE A 391 -9.58 1.15 -24.29
N ALA A 392 -8.85 0.53 -23.36
CA ALA A 392 -9.07 -0.86 -22.98
C ALA A 392 -10.47 -1.08 -22.39
N TYR A 393 -10.96 -0.17 -21.54
CA TYR A 393 -12.29 -0.30 -20.93
C TYR A 393 -13.39 -0.33 -21.99
N ARG A 394 -13.35 0.57 -22.98
CA ARG A 394 -14.29 0.58 -24.10
C ARG A 394 -14.21 -0.72 -24.91
N LYS A 395 -12.99 -1.13 -25.26
CA LYS A 395 -12.76 -2.35 -26.05
C LYS A 395 -13.21 -3.61 -25.33
N VAL A 396 -12.99 -3.71 -24.02
CA VAL A 396 -13.45 -4.85 -23.21
C VAL A 396 -14.98 -4.87 -23.09
N LYS A 397 -15.65 -3.71 -22.97
CA LYS A 397 -17.12 -3.64 -22.96
C LYS A 397 -17.73 -4.09 -24.29
N GLU A 398 -17.08 -3.78 -25.41
CA GLU A 398 -17.51 -4.20 -26.77
C GLU A 398 -17.13 -5.65 -27.12
N ALA A 399 -16.07 -6.18 -26.52
CA ALA A 399 -15.55 -7.51 -26.83
C ALA A 399 -16.43 -8.64 -26.28
N ASN A 400 -16.43 -9.78 -26.96
CA ASN A 400 -16.99 -11.05 -26.49
C ASN A 400 -15.91 -11.99 -25.96
N HIS A 401 -14.67 -11.84 -26.41
CA HIS A 401 -13.54 -12.64 -25.96
C HIS A 401 -12.31 -11.76 -25.71
N VAL A 402 -11.75 -11.81 -24.51
CA VAL A 402 -10.54 -11.07 -24.13
C VAL A 402 -9.48 -12.01 -23.58
N THR A 403 -8.24 -11.86 -24.04
CA THR A 403 -7.08 -12.64 -23.57
C THR A 403 -6.13 -11.79 -22.74
N VAL A 404 -5.72 -12.28 -21.57
CA VAL A 404 -4.65 -11.70 -20.76
C VAL A 404 -3.39 -12.55 -20.91
N ILE A 405 -2.29 -11.95 -21.33
CA ILE A 405 -1.00 -12.62 -21.58
C ILE A 405 -0.01 -12.22 -20.47
N GLY A 406 0.51 -13.20 -19.77
CA GLY A 406 1.48 -13.03 -18.69
C GLY A 406 0.85 -13.18 -17.30
N ALA A 407 1.57 -13.86 -16.40
CA ALA A 407 1.14 -14.15 -15.03
C ALA A 407 2.02 -13.48 -13.96
N GLY A 408 2.56 -12.29 -14.27
CA GLY A 408 3.09 -11.40 -13.24
C GLY A 408 1.97 -10.69 -12.45
N PRO A 409 2.30 -9.85 -11.46
CA PRO A 409 1.32 -9.13 -10.64
C PRO A 409 0.21 -8.45 -11.44
N LEU A 410 0.57 -7.64 -12.44
CA LEU A 410 -0.38 -6.92 -13.30
C LEU A 410 -1.33 -7.85 -14.06
N GLY A 411 -0.80 -8.93 -14.64
CA GLY A 411 -1.60 -9.89 -15.42
C GLY A 411 -2.59 -10.66 -14.54
N CYS A 412 -2.18 -11.04 -13.33
CA CYS A 412 -3.04 -11.73 -12.37
C CYS A 412 -4.16 -10.80 -11.87
N GLU A 413 -3.82 -9.56 -11.53
CA GLU A 413 -4.82 -8.56 -11.12
C GLU A 413 -5.83 -8.31 -12.22
N LEU A 414 -5.39 -8.14 -13.47
CA LEU A 414 -6.28 -7.94 -14.61
C LEU A 414 -7.20 -9.13 -14.85
N ALA A 415 -6.65 -10.35 -14.90
CA ALA A 415 -7.45 -11.54 -15.11
C ALA A 415 -8.54 -11.68 -14.04
N TRP A 416 -8.18 -11.48 -12.77
CA TRP A 416 -9.12 -11.58 -11.66
C TRP A 416 -10.19 -10.48 -11.69
N HIS A 417 -9.81 -9.20 -11.84
CA HIS A 417 -10.77 -8.08 -11.81
C HIS A 417 -11.69 -8.06 -13.02
N LEU A 418 -11.22 -8.48 -14.20
CA LEU A 418 -12.07 -8.65 -15.38
C LEU A 418 -13.10 -9.77 -15.17
N GLY A 419 -12.68 -10.90 -14.59
CA GLY A 419 -13.59 -11.99 -14.23
C GLY A 419 -14.64 -11.54 -13.22
N ARG A 420 -14.21 -10.84 -12.17
CA ARG A 420 -15.09 -10.28 -11.15
C ARG A 420 -16.08 -9.27 -11.73
N MET A 421 -15.63 -8.37 -12.60
CA MET A 421 -16.49 -7.42 -13.33
C MET A 421 -17.58 -8.16 -14.11
N ASN A 422 -17.23 -9.23 -14.83
CA ASN A 422 -18.17 -10.02 -15.65
C ASN A 422 -19.27 -10.69 -14.79
N LYS A 423 -19.00 -10.99 -13.52
CA LYS A 423 -20.00 -11.51 -12.58
C LYS A 423 -20.88 -10.44 -11.94
N ILE A 424 -20.28 -9.30 -11.57
CA ILE A 424 -21.01 -8.21 -10.89
C ILE A 424 -21.94 -7.48 -11.87
N PHE A 425 -21.48 -7.28 -13.11
CA PHE A 425 -22.22 -6.59 -14.15
C PHE A 425 -22.52 -7.56 -15.30
N PRO A 426 -23.46 -8.51 -15.11
CA PRO A 426 -23.85 -9.43 -16.16
C PRO A 426 -24.42 -8.65 -17.34
N ARG A 427 -24.14 -9.12 -18.55
CA ARG A 427 -24.69 -8.56 -19.79
C ARG A 427 -26.06 -9.20 -20.03
N GLU A 428 -27.10 -8.38 -20.17
CA GLU A 428 -28.47 -8.88 -20.38
C GLU A 428 -28.69 -9.36 -21.83
N ASP A 429 -28.21 -8.61 -22.82
CA ASP A 429 -28.50 -8.85 -24.25
C ASP A 429 -27.39 -9.60 -25.02
N THR A 430 -26.26 -9.90 -24.38
CA THR A 430 -25.10 -10.53 -25.03
C THR A 430 -24.53 -11.63 -24.15
N PRO A 431 -23.86 -12.65 -24.74
CA PRO A 431 -23.24 -13.70 -23.95
C PRO A 431 -22.21 -13.12 -22.95
N PRO A 432 -21.98 -13.81 -21.82
CA PRO A 432 -20.93 -13.43 -20.88
C PRO A 432 -19.58 -13.32 -21.58
N LEU A 433 -18.76 -12.37 -21.15
CA LEU A 433 -17.42 -12.17 -21.69
C LEU A 433 -16.56 -13.45 -21.47
N GLU A 434 -16.04 -14.03 -22.55
CA GLU A 434 -15.05 -15.10 -22.46
C GLU A 434 -13.69 -14.49 -22.10
N LEU A 435 -13.10 -14.94 -20.99
CA LEU A 435 -11.81 -14.48 -20.50
C LEU A 435 -10.82 -15.63 -20.51
N VAL A 436 -9.66 -15.41 -21.15
CA VAL A 436 -8.57 -16.39 -21.18
C VAL A 436 -7.32 -15.78 -20.57
N HIS A 437 -6.65 -16.50 -19.67
CA HIS A 437 -5.39 -16.09 -19.06
C HIS A 437 -4.28 -17.06 -19.47
N VAL A 438 -3.34 -16.57 -20.30
CA VAL A 438 -2.26 -17.35 -20.90
C VAL A 438 -0.94 -17.02 -20.21
N TYR A 439 -0.18 -18.04 -19.82
CA TYR A 439 1.15 -17.86 -19.24
C TYR A 439 2.05 -19.10 -19.42
N LYS A 440 3.36 -18.85 -19.49
CA LYS A 440 4.38 -19.84 -19.83
C LYS A 440 4.64 -20.89 -18.75
N ASP A 441 4.39 -20.53 -17.49
CA ASP A 441 4.70 -21.37 -16.33
C ASP A 441 3.48 -22.21 -15.92
N LYS A 442 3.67 -23.15 -14.98
CA LYS A 442 2.57 -24.00 -14.49
C LYS A 442 1.60 -23.26 -13.56
N GLY A 443 2.09 -22.26 -12.83
CA GLY A 443 1.33 -21.47 -11.88
C GLY A 443 1.58 -19.98 -12.08
N ILE A 444 0.72 -19.15 -11.49
CA ILE A 444 0.87 -17.70 -11.57
C ILE A 444 1.96 -17.20 -10.61
N LEU A 445 2.47 -15.98 -10.85
CA LEU A 445 3.51 -15.35 -10.04
C LEU A 445 4.76 -16.23 -9.87
N SER A 446 5.08 -17.04 -10.89
CA SER A 446 6.20 -18.00 -10.92
C SER A 446 7.58 -17.38 -10.66
N GLY A 447 7.74 -16.07 -10.87
CA GLY A 447 8.97 -15.36 -10.51
C GLY A 447 9.12 -15.13 -9.01
N ILE A 448 8.04 -15.21 -8.23
CA ILE A 448 7.97 -14.85 -6.81
C ILE A 448 7.61 -16.08 -5.96
N LEU A 449 6.66 -16.90 -6.41
CA LEU A 449 6.06 -17.97 -5.64
C LEU A 449 6.57 -19.35 -6.07
N PRO A 450 6.63 -20.32 -5.13
CA PRO A 450 6.80 -21.71 -5.48
C PRO A 450 5.58 -22.22 -6.26
N GLU A 451 5.81 -23.25 -7.10
CA GLU A 451 4.82 -23.78 -8.04
C GLU A 451 3.46 -24.10 -7.39
N TYR A 452 3.45 -24.76 -6.22
CA TYR A 452 2.22 -25.18 -5.55
C TYR A 452 1.32 -23.99 -5.15
N LEU A 453 1.91 -22.88 -4.68
CA LEU A 453 1.16 -21.67 -4.36
C LEU A 453 0.68 -20.95 -5.61
N GLY A 454 1.52 -20.90 -6.65
CA GLY A 454 1.13 -20.35 -7.94
C GLY A 454 -0.06 -21.09 -8.55
N VAL A 455 -0.10 -22.41 -8.43
CA VAL A 455 -1.25 -23.22 -8.86
C VAL A 455 -2.48 -22.96 -7.99
N TRP A 456 -2.33 -22.94 -6.66
CA TRP A 456 -3.43 -22.63 -5.73
C TRP A 456 -4.04 -21.24 -6.00
N ALA A 457 -3.21 -20.22 -6.25
CA ALA A 457 -3.67 -18.87 -6.53
C ALA A 457 -4.34 -18.77 -7.91
N SER A 458 -3.86 -19.55 -8.89
CA SER A 458 -4.50 -19.62 -10.20
C SER A 458 -5.93 -20.17 -10.10
N GLU A 459 -6.18 -21.14 -9.22
CA GLU A 459 -7.53 -21.70 -9.02
C GLU A 459 -8.54 -20.62 -8.57
N HIS A 460 -8.10 -19.59 -7.83
CA HIS A 460 -8.96 -18.47 -7.45
C HIS A 460 -9.31 -17.55 -8.63
N ILE A 461 -8.38 -17.33 -9.56
CA ILE A 461 -8.68 -16.63 -10.82
C ILE A 461 -9.67 -17.45 -11.66
N LYS A 462 -9.51 -18.78 -11.69
CA LYS A 462 -10.45 -19.67 -12.37
C LYS A 462 -11.86 -19.61 -11.77
N CYS A 463 -11.97 -19.49 -10.45
CA CYS A 463 -13.26 -19.30 -9.77
C CYS A 463 -13.98 -18.02 -10.23
N GLU A 464 -13.26 -17.01 -10.73
CA GLU A 464 -13.85 -15.82 -11.36
C GLU A 464 -14.43 -16.05 -12.78
N GLY A 465 -14.41 -17.28 -13.28
CA GLY A 465 -14.91 -17.64 -14.62
C GLY A 465 -13.87 -17.47 -15.73
N VAL A 466 -12.60 -17.25 -15.36
CA VAL A 466 -11.50 -17.11 -16.31
C VAL A 466 -10.95 -18.48 -16.70
N LYS A 467 -10.80 -18.72 -18.00
CA LYS A 467 -10.16 -19.92 -18.55
C LYS A 467 -8.65 -19.76 -18.48
N LEU A 468 -7.98 -20.66 -17.76
CA LEU A 468 -6.53 -20.64 -17.63
C LEU A 468 -5.88 -21.50 -18.71
N VAL A 469 -4.79 -20.99 -19.30
CA VAL A 469 -3.93 -21.71 -20.24
C VAL A 469 -2.48 -21.61 -19.75
N PRO A 470 -2.11 -22.45 -18.75
CA PRO A 470 -0.73 -22.54 -18.27
C PRO A 470 0.16 -23.27 -19.29
N ASN A 471 1.48 -23.23 -19.08
CA ASN A 471 2.48 -23.88 -19.94
C ASN A 471 2.40 -23.47 -21.43
N ALA A 472 1.97 -22.24 -21.70
CA ALA A 472 1.81 -21.74 -23.04
C ALA A 472 2.35 -20.32 -23.17
N GLN A 473 3.14 -20.10 -24.23
CA GLN A 473 3.61 -18.78 -24.61
C GLN A 473 3.01 -18.41 -25.96
N VAL A 474 2.64 -17.14 -26.13
CA VAL A 474 2.24 -16.61 -27.43
C VAL A 474 3.47 -16.54 -28.33
N TYR A 475 3.45 -17.31 -29.40
CA TYR A 475 4.51 -17.37 -30.41
C TYR A 475 4.25 -16.37 -31.54
N ASP A 476 3.00 -16.28 -32.00
CA ASP A 476 2.63 -15.39 -33.10
C ASP A 476 1.24 -14.75 -32.89
N VAL A 477 1.01 -13.62 -33.56
CA VAL A 477 -0.22 -12.84 -33.50
C VAL A 477 -0.62 -12.36 -34.88
N PHE A 478 -1.77 -12.86 -35.37
CA PHE A 478 -2.31 -12.51 -36.68
C PHE A 478 -3.67 -11.84 -36.58
N GLU A 479 -4.07 -11.19 -37.67
CA GLU A 479 -5.47 -10.86 -37.91
C GLU A 479 -6.17 -12.07 -38.50
N SER A 480 -7.21 -12.55 -37.81
CA SER A 480 -8.06 -13.63 -38.27
C SER A 480 -8.96 -13.16 -39.42
N LYS A 481 -9.56 -14.10 -40.15
CA LYS A 481 -10.44 -13.78 -41.30
C LYS A 481 -11.64 -12.90 -40.92
N ASP A 482 -12.11 -13.01 -39.68
CA ASP A 482 -13.21 -12.19 -39.12
C ASP A 482 -12.72 -10.82 -38.60
N GLY A 483 -11.45 -10.48 -38.84
CA GLY A 483 -10.78 -9.29 -38.34
C GLY A 483 -10.32 -9.39 -36.87
N ARG A 484 -10.60 -10.47 -36.14
CA ARG A 484 -10.19 -10.69 -34.74
C ARG A 484 -8.69 -10.96 -34.58
N LEU A 485 -8.17 -10.98 -33.36
CA LEU A 485 -6.81 -11.44 -33.08
C LEU A 485 -6.77 -12.97 -33.07
N GLU A 486 -5.82 -13.56 -33.76
CA GLU A 486 -5.51 -14.99 -33.66
C GLU A 486 -4.11 -15.17 -33.04
N LEU A 487 -4.09 -15.72 -31.83
CA LEU A 487 -2.87 -15.95 -31.05
C LEU A 487 -2.44 -17.40 -31.22
N THR A 488 -1.29 -17.64 -31.84
CA THR A 488 -0.70 -18.98 -31.92
C THR A 488 0.16 -19.24 -30.69
N LEU A 489 -0.11 -20.33 -29.98
CA LEU A 489 0.59 -20.71 -28.77
C LEU A 489 1.70 -21.72 -29.04
N SER A 490 2.71 -21.74 -28.17
CA SER A 490 3.83 -22.67 -28.21
C SER A 490 3.44 -24.16 -28.09
N ASN A 491 2.24 -24.45 -27.58
CA ASN A 491 1.69 -25.80 -27.46
C ASN A 491 0.89 -26.25 -28.70
N GLY A 492 0.89 -25.45 -29.78
CA GLY A 492 0.17 -25.73 -31.02
C GLY A 492 -1.32 -25.33 -31.01
N GLN A 493 -1.84 -24.81 -29.90
CA GLN A 493 -3.20 -24.28 -29.85
C GLN A 493 -3.27 -22.87 -30.45
N SER A 494 -4.41 -22.51 -31.05
CA SER A 494 -4.71 -21.14 -31.45
C SER A 494 -5.88 -20.59 -30.64
N ILE A 495 -5.77 -19.33 -30.21
CA ILE A 495 -6.83 -18.61 -29.51
C ILE A 495 -7.27 -17.44 -30.38
N VAL A 496 -8.55 -17.44 -30.78
CA VAL A 496 -9.16 -16.31 -31.50
C VAL A 496 -9.88 -15.40 -30.52
N THR A 497 -9.42 -14.17 -30.35
CA THR A 497 -9.87 -13.21 -29.32
C THR A 497 -10.10 -11.82 -29.91
N ASP A 498 -10.96 -11.00 -29.32
CA ASP A 498 -11.27 -9.65 -29.82
C ASP A 498 -10.22 -8.62 -29.38
N TYR A 499 -9.68 -8.81 -28.16
CA TYR A 499 -8.75 -7.89 -27.53
C TYR A 499 -7.78 -8.63 -26.61
N ALA A 500 -6.53 -8.18 -26.54
CA ALA A 500 -5.51 -8.81 -25.72
C ALA A 500 -4.77 -7.83 -24.80
N PHE A 501 -4.57 -8.20 -23.55
CA PHE A 501 -3.66 -7.52 -22.63
C PHE A 501 -2.30 -8.22 -22.62
N VAL A 502 -1.22 -7.45 -22.68
CA VAL A 502 0.17 -7.94 -22.57
C VAL A 502 0.79 -7.40 -21.29
N ALA A 503 0.98 -8.29 -20.31
CA ALA A 503 1.51 -7.99 -18.98
C ALA A 503 2.75 -8.84 -18.69
N ILE A 504 3.81 -8.65 -19.48
CA ILE A 504 5.05 -9.46 -19.45
C ILE A 504 6.25 -8.72 -18.81
N GLY A 505 5.97 -7.69 -18.00
CA GLY A 505 6.98 -6.88 -17.31
C GLY A 505 7.22 -5.52 -17.96
N ALA A 506 8.24 -4.82 -17.47
CA ALA A 506 8.60 -3.47 -17.89
C ALA A 506 10.12 -3.26 -17.92
N GLU A 507 10.55 -2.16 -18.53
CA GLU A 507 11.95 -1.74 -18.65
C GLU A 507 12.09 -0.30 -18.17
N PRO A 508 13.16 0.05 -17.44
CA PRO A 508 13.39 1.43 -17.01
C PRO A 508 13.51 2.35 -18.23
N ARG A 509 12.89 3.53 -18.17
CA ARG A 509 12.94 4.50 -19.27
C ARG A 509 14.27 5.26 -19.22
N ILE A 510 15.24 4.77 -19.98
CA ILE A 510 16.59 5.33 -20.11
C ILE A 510 16.80 6.16 -21.40
N ASP A 511 15.69 6.59 -22.03
CA ASP A 511 15.70 7.32 -23.31
C ASP A 511 16.58 8.59 -23.29
N LEU A 512 16.82 9.19 -22.12
CA LEU A 512 17.60 10.43 -21.96
C LEU A 512 19.09 10.18 -21.68
N ALA A 513 19.50 8.93 -21.42
CA ALA A 513 20.83 8.65 -20.88
C ALA A 513 21.97 9.06 -21.84
N GLU A 514 21.83 8.74 -23.12
CA GLU A 514 22.86 9.01 -24.13
C GLU A 514 22.96 10.51 -24.41
N GLU A 515 21.85 11.16 -24.75
CA GLU A 515 21.78 12.59 -25.05
C GLU A 515 22.12 13.51 -23.85
N SER A 516 22.04 12.97 -22.63
CA SER A 516 22.34 13.69 -21.38
C SER A 516 23.66 13.25 -20.74
N PHE A 517 24.42 12.36 -21.38
CA PHE A 517 25.67 11.79 -20.85
C PHE A 517 25.54 11.22 -19.42
N LEU A 518 24.39 10.63 -19.10
CA LEU A 518 24.12 10.01 -17.80
C LEU A 518 24.52 8.53 -17.81
N GLU A 519 25.14 8.10 -16.72
CA GLU A 519 25.61 6.74 -16.52
C GLU A 519 24.45 5.75 -16.41
N ARG A 520 24.63 4.57 -17.00
CA ARG A 520 23.65 3.47 -17.04
C ARG A 520 24.18 2.28 -16.28
N ASP A 521 23.27 1.55 -15.64
CA ASP A 521 23.59 0.26 -15.01
C ASP A 521 23.32 -0.87 -16.01
N ASP A 522 24.38 -1.50 -16.53
CA ASP A 522 24.26 -2.59 -17.50
C ASP A 522 23.74 -3.90 -16.88
N VAL A 523 23.83 -4.05 -15.55
CA VAL A 523 23.44 -5.27 -14.82
C VAL A 523 21.98 -5.18 -14.39
N ASN A 524 21.62 -4.14 -13.63
CA ASN A 524 20.27 -3.97 -13.11
C ASN A 524 19.34 -3.22 -14.06
N GLY A 525 19.89 -2.49 -15.03
CA GLY A 525 19.20 -1.49 -15.84
C GLY A 525 18.98 -0.17 -15.08
N GLY A 526 18.62 0.89 -15.80
CA GLY A 526 18.33 2.21 -15.23
C GLY A 526 19.55 3.13 -15.19
N TYR A 527 19.39 4.28 -14.54
CA TYR A 527 20.46 5.26 -14.36
C TYR A 527 21.21 5.00 -13.06
N LEU A 528 22.53 5.09 -13.10
CA LEU A 528 23.36 4.99 -11.90
C LEU A 528 23.19 6.26 -11.07
N VAL A 529 22.87 6.08 -9.80
CA VAL A 529 22.88 7.15 -8.79
C VAL A 529 23.72 6.75 -7.59
N ASN A 530 24.17 7.75 -6.83
CA ASN A 530 24.81 7.54 -5.55
C ASN A 530 23.78 7.12 -4.47
N THR A 531 24.23 6.99 -3.23
CA THR A 531 23.37 6.61 -2.10
C THR A 531 22.27 7.62 -1.80
N GLU A 532 22.42 8.87 -2.22
CA GLU A 532 21.47 9.97 -1.99
C GLU A 532 20.55 10.22 -3.19
N LEU A 533 20.57 9.32 -4.17
CA LEU A 533 19.81 9.38 -5.42
C LEU A 533 20.27 10.48 -6.39
N GLU A 534 21.49 11.01 -6.21
CA GLU A 534 22.10 12.00 -7.08
C GLU A 534 22.86 11.31 -8.22
N ALA A 535 22.61 11.74 -9.47
CA ALA A 535 23.34 11.29 -10.66
C ALA A 535 24.48 12.25 -11.03
N ARG A 536 24.23 13.55 -10.87
CA ARG A 536 25.18 14.66 -11.04
C ARG A 536 24.82 15.74 -10.03
N THR A 537 25.73 16.68 -9.77
CA THR A 537 25.46 17.81 -8.87
C THR A 537 24.12 18.46 -9.19
N HIS A 538 23.21 18.47 -8.21
CA HIS A 538 21.87 19.05 -8.32
C HIS A 538 20.91 18.37 -9.33
N LEU A 539 21.26 17.19 -9.84
CA LEU A 539 20.42 16.34 -10.68
C LEU A 539 20.21 14.96 -10.01
N TYR A 540 18.98 14.72 -9.58
CA TYR A 540 18.57 13.50 -8.90
C TYR A 540 17.76 12.60 -9.84
N ILE A 541 17.77 11.29 -9.58
CA ILE A 541 16.94 10.31 -10.29
C ILE A 541 16.26 9.39 -9.28
N ALA A 542 14.94 9.23 -9.40
CA ALA A 542 14.15 8.43 -8.47
C ALA A 542 13.05 7.61 -9.15
N GLY A 543 12.59 6.57 -8.46
CA GLY A 543 11.55 5.66 -8.92
C GLY A 543 12.10 4.54 -9.79
N ASP A 544 11.24 3.97 -10.62
CA ASP A 544 11.51 2.73 -11.35
C ASP A 544 12.77 2.74 -12.25
N ALA A 545 13.30 3.94 -12.55
CA ALA A 545 14.46 4.15 -13.42
C ALA A 545 15.79 4.32 -12.67
N ALA A 546 15.78 4.45 -11.34
CA ALA A 546 16.98 4.67 -10.54
C ALA A 546 17.62 3.34 -10.11
N SER A 547 18.90 3.15 -10.44
CA SER A 547 19.75 2.11 -9.85
C SER A 547 20.60 2.73 -8.73
N TYR A 548 20.16 2.54 -7.50
CA TYR A 548 20.76 3.14 -6.32
C TYR A 548 21.63 2.14 -5.57
N TYR A 549 22.66 2.63 -4.89
CA TYR A 549 23.48 1.82 -4.01
C TYR A 549 22.83 1.72 -2.62
N SER A 550 22.51 0.50 -2.19
CA SER A 550 22.08 0.25 -0.81
C SER A 550 23.31 -0.02 0.05
N GLN A 551 23.61 0.85 1.01
CA GLN A 551 24.75 0.68 1.94
C GLN A 551 24.53 -0.55 2.84
N TRP A 552 23.29 -0.90 3.15
CA TRP A 552 22.97 -2.02 4.05
C TRP A 552 23.13 -3.37 3.36
N LYS A 553 22.77 -3.46 2.08
CA LYS A 553 22.95 -4.68 1.28
C LYS A 553 24.29 -4.75 0.57
N ASP A 554 25.06 -3.68 0.62
CA ASP A 554 26.35 -3.53 -0.06
C ASP A 554 26.24 -3.89 -1.56
N THR A 555 25.13 -3.48 -2.18
CA THR A 555 24.83 -3.81 -3.57
C THR A 555 23.93 -2.77 -4.21
N ARG A 556 23.95 -2.72 -5.54
CA ARG A 556 23.05 -1.88 -6.32
C ARG A 556 21.70 -2.56 -6.49
N LEU A 557 20.65 -1.78 -6.34
CA LEU A 557 19.27 -2.23 -6.46
C LEU A 557 18.53 -1.33 -7.45
N ARG A 558 17.64 -1.94 -8.23
CA ARG A 558 16.58 -1.24 -8.94
C ARG A 558 15.27 -1.97 -8.69
N THR A 559 14.24 -1.22 -8.31
CA THR A 559 12.90 -1.74 -8.03
C THR A 559 11.86 -0.97 -8.81
N ASP A 560 10.86 -1.66 -9.37
CA ASP A 560 9.76 -1.08 -10.15
C ASP A 560 8.42 -1.20 -9.39
N HIS A 561 8.46 -0.88 -8.09
CA HIS A 561 7.30 -0.95 -7.19
C HIS A 561 6.82 0.45 -6.80
N TYR A 562 5.49 0.59 -6.68
CA TYR A 562 4.86 1.89 -6.46
C TYR A 562 5.31 2.55 -5.14
N ILE A 563 5.29 1.81 -4.02
CA ILE A 563 5.74 2.33 -2.71
C ILE A 563 7.22 2.68 -2.77
N ASN A 564 8.04 1.84 -3.42
CA ASN A 564 9.45 2.14 -3.55
C ASN A 564 9.70 3.45 -4.32
N ALA A 565 8.97 3.67 -5.40
CA ALA A 565 9.07 4.91 -6.14
C ALA A 565 8.62 6.11 -5.30
N GLU A 566 7.56 5.98 -4.51
CA GLU A 566 7.12 7.04 -3.59
C GLU A 566 8.19 7.39 -2.55
N GLU A 567 8.78 6.39 -1.89
CA GLU A 567 9.83 6.59 -0.89
C GLU A 567 11.11 7.19 -1.47
N GLN A 568 11.57 6.69 -2.63
CA GLN A 568 12.72 7.28 -3.31
C GLN A 568 12.45 8.74 -3.70
N GLY A 569 11.25 9.03 -4.21
CA GLY A 569 10.84 10.39 -4.50
C GLY A 569 10.89 11.28 -3.27
N PHE A 570 10.38 10.79 -2.14
CA PHE A 570 10.42 11.53 -0.88
C PHE A 570 11.85 11.83 -0.42
N ILE A 571 12.76 10.85 -0.50
CA ILE A 571 14.19 11.01 -0.19
C ILE A 571 14.85 12.02 -1.12
N ALA A 572 14.65 11.88 -2.44
CA ALA A 572 15.20 12.80 -3.44
C ALA A 572 14.71 14.23 -3.21
N GLY A 573 13.43 14.43 -2.91
CA GLY A 573 12.88 15.75 -2.61
C GLY A 573 13.46 16.38 -1.33
N ALA A 574 13.75 15.58 -0.30
CA ALA A 574 14.44 16.07 0.90
C ALA A 574 15.89 16.47 0.55
N ASN A 575 16.59 15.64 -0.22
CA ASN A 575 17.98 15.91 -0.61
C ASN A 575 18.08 17.14 -1.51
N MET A 576 17.10 17.35 -2.38
CA MET A 576 16.92 18.59 -3.13
C MET A 576 16.70 19.82 -2.24
N THR A 577 16.31 19.70 -0.98
CA THR A 577 16.22 20.86 -0.06
C THR A 577 17.46 21.04 0.81
N GLY A 578 18.52 20.26 0.57
CA GLY A 578 19.80 20.34 1.28
C GLY A 578 19.99 19.30 2.40
N TYR A 579 19.11 18.30 2.46
CA TYR A 579 19.34 17.12 3.29
C TYR A 579 20.27 16.13 2.58
N TRP A 580 20.82 15.18 3.34
CA TRP A 580 21.78 14.17 2.87
C TRP A 580 21.31 12.78 3.36
N ILE A 581 20.10 12.41 2.96
CA ILE A 581 19.43 11.18 3.41
C ILE A 581 19.79 10.04 2.44
N PRO A 582 20.43 8.96 2.91
CA PRO A 582 20.77 7.84 2.05
C PRO A 582 19.55 6.92 1.83
N CYS A 583 19.45 6.37 0.62
CA CYS A 583 18.38 5.47 0.19
C CYS A 583 18.70 4.01 0.58
N ASN A 584 18.26 3.62 1.78
CA ASN A 584 18.48 2.28 2.33
C ASN A 584 17.18 1.53 2.56
N MET A 585 16.34 1.54 1.53
CA MET A 585 15.04 0.89 1.54
C MET A 585 15.15 -0.60 1.19
N GLU A 586 14.25 -1.39 1.78
CA GLU A 586 13.97 -2.75 1.33
C GLU A 586 12.93 -2.73 0.20
N PRO A 587 13.07 -3.56 -0.85
CA PRO A 587 12.02 -3.78 -1.84
C PRO A 587 10.69 -4.13 -1.17
N ASN A 588 9.61 -3.44 -1.54
CA ASN A 588 8.28 -3.74 -1.03
C ASN A 588 7.21 -3.60 -2.12
N PHE A 589 6.32 -4.59 -2.19
CA PHE A 589 5.14 -4.53 -3.04
C PHE A 589 4.03 -5.42 -2.50
N TRP A 590 2.83 -5.23 -3.06
CA TRP A 590 1.68 -6.07 -2.75
C TRP A 590 0.97 -6.51 -4.02
N VAL A 591 0.28 -7.63 -3.93
CA VAL A 591 -0.63 -8.14 -4.95
C VAL A 591 -1.96 -8.40 -4.26
N LYS A 592 -3.05 -7.84 -4.81
CA LYS A 592 -4.40 -8.02 -4.28
C LYS A 592 -5.34 -8.51 -5.37
N LEU A 593 -5.92 -9.69 -5.17
CA LEU A 593 -6.99 -10.28 -5.97
C LEU A 593 -8.28 -10.25 -5.14
N GLY A 594 -8.81 -9.05 -4.93
CA GLY A 594 -9.93 -8.81 -4.02
C GLY A 594 -9.70 -9.37 -2.62
N ASP A 595 -10.62 -10.22 -2.18
CA ASP A 595 -10.58 -10.89 -0.88
C ASP A 595 -9.96 -12.29 -0.96
N SER A 596 -9.72 -12.81 -2.17
CA SER A 596 -9.20 -14.16 -2.40
C SER A 596 -7.70 -14.28 -2.10
N LEU A 597 -6.94 -13.26 -2.51
CA LEU A 597 -5.50 -13.23 -2.28
C LEU A 597 -5.04 -11.81 -1.93
N GLN A 598 -4.38 -11.67 -0.80
CA GLN A 598 -3.65 -10.50 -0.36
C GLN A 598 -2.23 -10.93 -0.03
N MET A 599 -1.30 -10.58 -0.90
CA MET A 599 0.12 -10.87 -0.71
C MET A 599 0.87 -9.56 -0.53
N GLU A 600 1.72 -9.48 0.48
CA GLU A 600 2.68 -8.40 0.66
C GLU A 600 4.08 -8.99 0.72
N VAL A 601 5.05 -8.35 0.08
CA VAL A 601 6.43 -8.80 0.02
C VAL A 601 7.34 -7.72 0.57
N VAL A 602 8.31 -8.11 1.40
CA VAL A 602 9.36 -7.22 1.91
C VAL A 602 10.72 -7.91 1.73
N GLY A 603 11.67 -7.21 1.13
CA GLY A 603 13.01 -7.74 0.84
C GLY A 603 13.08 -8.45 -0.50
N GLU A 604 14.06 -9.35 -0.63
CA GLU A 604 14.26 -10.12 -1.85
C GLU A 604 13.25 -11.27 -1.94
N ALA A 605 12.59 -11.39 -3.09
CA ALA A 605 11.68 -12.48 -3.37
C ALA A 605 11.97 -13.06 -4.75
N GLY A 606 12.06 -14.38 -4.81
CA GLY A 606 12.36 -15.12 -6.03
C GLY A 606 12.04 -16.58 -5.85
N ALA A 607 11.31 -17.18 -6.80
CA ALA A 607 11.03 -18.61 -6.77
C ALA A 607 12.30 -19.49 -6.95
N CYS A 608 13.38 -18.89 -7.44
CA CYS A 608 14.69 -19.54 -7.55
C CYS A 608 15.46 -19.59 -6.23
N LEU A 609 15.05 -18.82 -5.21
CA LEU A 609 15.64 -18.88 -3.88
C LEU A 609 15.06 -20.08 -3.12
N PRO A 610 15.79 -20.68 -2.17
CA PRO A 610 15.20 -21.59 -1.21
C PRO A 610 14.10 -20.88 -0.40
N ILE A 611 12.93 -21.51 -0.28
CA ILE A 611 11.76 -20.94 0.38
C ILE A 611 11.30 -21.87 1.51
N VAL A 612 11.14 -21.32 2.71
CA VAL A 612 10.45 -21.98 3.82
C VAL A 612 9.07 -21.35 3.97
N GLY A 613 8.01 -22.13 3.83
CA GLY A 613 6.64 -21.66 3.98
C GLY A 613 5.99 -22.20 5.24
N LEU A 614 5.50 -21.29 6.09
CA LEU A 614 4.67 -21.64 7.24
C LEU A 614 3.22 -21.31 6.91
N PHE A 615 2.33 -22.29 7.10
CA PHE A 615 0.90 -22.11 6.85
C PHE A 615 0.11 -22.53 8.07
N LYS A 616 -1.03 -21.86 8.27
CA LYS A 616 -1.95 -22.19 9.34
C LYS A 616 -3.15 -22.91 8.74
N ASP A 617 -3.42 -24.11 9.26
CA ASP A 617 -4.67 -24.81 8.96
C ASP A 617 -5.83 -23.99 9.57
N CYS A 618 -6.75 -23.54 8.71
CA CYS A 618 -7.97 -22.90 9.18
C CYS A 618 -8.98 -23.98 9.57
N ASN A 619 -9.34 -24.06 10.86
CA ASN A 619 -10.39 -24.98 11.34
C ASN A 619 -11.73 -24.70 10.67
N ASP A 620 -12.53 -25.77 10.51
CA ASP A 620 -13.77 -25.80 9.72
C ASP A 620 -14.84 -24.79 10.16
N GLU A 621 -14.87 -24.35 11.42
CA GLU A 621 -15.92 -23.45 11.95
C GLU A 621 -15.91 -22.01 11.40
N GLU A 622 -14.73 -21.47 11.02
CA GLU A 622 -14.66 -20.19 10.28
C GLU A 622 -15.01 -20.39 8.80
N SER A 623 -14.81 -21.60 8.27
CA SER A 623 -15.01 -21.91 6.84
C SER A 623 -16.48 -22.10 6.48
N GLU A 624 -17.30 -22.70 7.34
CA GLU A 624 -18.74 -22.91 7.10
C GLU A 624 -19.50 -21.58 7.07
N LYS A 625 -19.21 -20.67 8.01
CA LYS A 625 -19.85 -19.35 8.11
C LYS A 625 -19.48 -18.39 6.98
N GLU A 626 -18.29 -18.58 6.39
CA GLU A 626 -17.77 -17.74 5.31
C GLU A 626 -18.17 -18.29 3.94
N ALA A 627 -18.22 -19.62 3.78
CA ALA A 627 -18.81 -20.28 2.62
C ALA A 627 -20.32 -19.95 2.47
N GLU A 628 -21.07 -19.92 3.56
CA GLU A 628 -22.49 -19.51 3.58
C GLU A 628 -22.69 -18.02 3.24
N LYS A 629 -21.70 -17.15 3.50
CA LYS A 629 -21.79 -15.71 3.17
C LYS A 629 -21.46 -15.41 1.72
N ILE A 630 -20.57 -16.19 1.10
CA ILE A 630 -20.15 -16.03 -0.30
C ILE A 630 -21.19 -16.66 -1.24
N MET A 631 -21.94 -17.65 -0.77
CA MET A 631 -22.87 -18.44 -1.57
C MET A 631 -24.32 -18.11 -1.17
N GLY A 632 -24.98 -17.24 -1.92
CA GLY A 632 -26.41 -16.95 -1.74
C GLY A 632 -27.29 -18.21 -1.91
N PRO A 633 -28.57 -18.18 -1.47
CA PRO A 633 -29.36 -19.39 -1.24
C PRO A 633 -29.75 -20.20 -2.49
N GLU A 634 -29.51 -19.71 -3.72
CA GLU A 634 -30.00 -20.35 -4.95
C GLU A 634 -28.96 -20.30 -6.08
N GLU A 635 -28.06 -21.28 -6.10
CA GLU A 635 -27.68 -22.10 -7.26
C GLU A 635 -26.39 -22.84 -6.90
N LYS A 636 -26.52 -24.15 -6.64
CA LYS A 636 -25.41 -25.07 -6.47
C LYS A 636 -24.62 -25.22 -7.78
N ARG A 637 -23.82 -24.22 -8.18
CA ARG A 637 -22.84 -24.36 -9.25
C ARG A 637 -21.54 -24.94 -8.70
N LYS A 638 -21.32 -26.19 -9.09
CA LYS A 638 -20.16 -27.06 -8.91
C LYS A 638 -18.81 -26.35 -9.14
N CYS A 639 -18.23 -25.72 -8.12
CA CYS A 639 -16.77 -25.80 -7.93
C CYS A 639 -16.51 -27.01 -7.04
N PHE A 640 -15.73 -27.96 -7.56
CA PHE A 640 -15.88 -29.40 -7.32
C PHE A 640 -15.29 -29.94 -6.00
N ILE A 641 -16.10 -30.78 -5.32
CA ILE A 641 -15.83 -32.07 -4.66
C ILE A 641 -14.69 -32.14 -3.59
N ASN A 642 -15.12 -32.02 -2.32
CA ASN A 642 -14.81 -32.77 -1.08
C ASN A 642 -13.46 -33.49 -0.79
N LYS A 643 -12.48 -33.56 -1.70
CA LYS A 643 -11.08 -33.99 -1.39
C LYS A 643 -10.06 -32.87 -1.61
N LYS A 644 -10.48 -31.73 -2.17
CA LYS A 644 -9.65 -30.52 -2.37
C LYS A 644 -9.86 -29.44 -1.32
N ALA A 645 -10.91 -29.51 -0.50
CA ALA A 645 -11.17 -28.50 0.55
C ALA A 645 -9.98 -28.39 1.53
N ASP A 646 -9.41 -29.53 1.95
CA ASP A 646 -8.20 -29.57 2.77
C ASP A 646 -7.01 -28.85 2.11
N TYR A 647 -6.81 -29.06 0.79
CA TYR A 647 -5.75 -28.38 0.04
C TYR A 647 -5.97 -26.86 -0.01
N PHE A 648 -7.22 -26.42 -0.19
CA PHE A 648 -7.53 -24.99 -0.17
C PHE A 648 -7.35 -24.37 1.21
N ASN A 649 -7.82 -25.06 2.26
CA ASN A 649 -7.72 -24.60 3.65
C ASN A 649 -6.27 -24.58 4.14
N ARG A 650 -5.44 -25.53 3.72
CA ARG A 650 -4.02 -25.61 4.09
C ARG A 650 -3.22 -24.37 3.73
N TYR A 651 -3.52 -23.74 2.60
CA TYR A 651 -2.77 -22.56 2.11
C TYR A 651 -3.57 -21.26 2.23
N LYS A 652 -4.63 -21.24 3.05
CA LYS A 652 -5.49 -20.04 3.18
C LYS A 652 -4.73 -18.86 3.79
N ARG A 653 -3.82 -19.10 4.75
CA ARG A 653 -2.95 -18.08 5.37
C ARG A 653 -1.56 -18.63 5.62
N GLY A 654 -0.53 -17.82 5.36
CA GLY A 654 0.85 -18.23 5.58
C GLY A 654 1.87 -17.11 5.54
N LEU A 655 3.11 -17.49 5.80
CA LEU A 655 4.29 -16.64 5.77
C LEU A 655 5.42 -17.41 5.07
N LEU A 656 5.99 -16.80 4.03
CA LEU A 656 7.11 -17.34 3.28
C LEU A 656 8.39 -16.61 3.67
N PHE A 657 9.46 -17.37 3.85
CA PHE A 657 10.81 -16.90 4.11
C PHE A 657 11.67 -17.23 2.90
N TYR A 658 12.25 -16.21 2.27
CA TYR A 658 13.22 -16.37 1.18
C TYR A 658 14.62 -16.40 1.78
N LEU A 659 15.40 -17.41 1.41
CA LEU A 659 16.73 -17.63 1.94
C LEU A 659 17.79 -17.39 0.86
N ARG A 660 18.94 -16.89 1.27
CA ARG A 660 20.19 -16.96 0.52
C ARG A 660 21.24 -17.55 1.45
N ASP A 661 21.80 -18.68 1.03
CA ASP A 661 22.61 -19.54 1.88
C ASP A 661 21.84 -19.93 3.16
N GLU A 662 22.24 -19.40 4.31
CA GLU A 662 21.57 -19.63 5.61
C GLU A 662 20.79 -18.41 6.11
N THR A 663 20.82 -17.29 5.36
CA THR A 663 20.26 -16.00 5.80
C THR A 663 18.90 -15.74 5.17
N VAL A 664 17.97 -15.19 5.95
CA VAL A 664 16.69 -14.71 5.43
C VAL A 664 16.89 -13.37 4.75
N VAL A 665 16.54 -13.30 3.46
CA VAL A 665 16.71 -12.11 2.60
C VAL A 665 15.39 -11.44 2.23
N GLY A 666 14.26 -12.10 2.50
CA GLY A 666 12.94 -11.51 2.31
C GLY A 666 11.80 -12.34 2.88
N PHE A 667 10.62 -11.73 2.90
CA PHE A 667 9.38 -12.29 3.39
C PHE A 667 8.26 -12.10 2.37
N ALA A 668 7.37 -13.08 2.24
CA ALA A 668 6.06 -12.87 1.63
C ALA A 668 4.94 -13.27 2.60
N PHE A 669 4.12 -12.27 2.95
CA PHE A 669 2.97 -12.39 3.81
C PHE A 669 1.76 -12.79 2.98
N TRP A 670 1.20 -13.95 3.26
CA TRP A 670 0.16 -14.58 2.46
C TRP A 670 -1.18 -14.58 3.19
N ASN A 671 -2.13 -13.76 2.72
CA ASN A 671 -3.46 -13.59 3.31
C ASN A 671 -3.43 -13.28 4.82
N MET A 672 -2.38 -12.58 5.25
CA MET A 672 -2.24 -12.15 6.63
C MET A 672 -2.98 -10.82 6.85
N PRO A 673 -3.78 -10.69 7.92
CA PRO A 673 -4.48 -9.45 8.22
C PRO A 673 -3.47 -8.31 8.34
N PRO A 674 -3.77 -7.09 7.86
CA PRO A 674 -2.83 -5.99 7.89
C PRO A 674 -2.32 -5.78 9.32
N ILE A 675 -1.01 -5.79 9.47
CA ILE A 675 -0.33 -5.49 10.73
C ILE A 675 0.24 -4.09 10.57
N GLU A 676 -0.01 -3.22 11.54
CA GLU A 676 0.61 -1.88 11.55
C GLU A 676 2.13 -2.03 11.53
N ASP A 677 2.80 -1.20 10.74
CA ASP A 677 4.25 -1.16 10.61
C ASP A 677 4.94 -2.47 10.17
N ARG A 678 4.19 -3.42 9.59
CA ARG A 678 4.75 -4.70 9.10
C ARG A 678 6.00 -4.53 8.26
N LYS A 679 5.97 -3.62 7.29
CA LYS A 679 7.13 -3.32 6.42
C LYS A 679 8.34 -2.86 7.23
N ALA A 680 8.13 -1.95 8.19
CA ALA A 680 9.22 -1.40 8.99
C ALA A 680 9.83 -2.48 9.89
N VAL A 681 8.99 -3.27 10.57
CA VAL A 681 9.44 -4.41 11.40
C VAL A 681 10.19 -5.43 10.56
N ALA A 682 9.64 -5.85 9.42
CA ALA A 682 10.28 -6.78 8.51
C ALA A 682 11.62 -6.24 7.98
N THR A 683 11.70 -4.95 7.65
CA THR A 683 12.94 -4.30 7.23
C THR A 683 14.01 -4.37 8.32
N GLU A 684 13.66 -4.03 9.56
CA GLU A 684 14.60 -4.11 10.68
C GLU A 684 15.06 -5.55 10.98
N LEU A 685 14.16 -6.53 10.84
CA LEU A 685 14.52 -7.94 10.94
C LEU A 685 15.51 -8.35 9.85
N LEU A 686 15.29 -7.99 8.59
CA LEU A 686 16.23 -8.31 7.49
C LEU A 686 17.60 -7.65 7.70
N ARG A 687 17.62 -6.41 8.21
CA ARG A 687 18.88 -5.70 8.54
C ARG A 687 19.70 -6.41 9.61
N ALA A 688 19.06 -7.18 10.49
CA ALA A 688 19.75 -8.01 11.47
C ALA A 688 20.40 -9.27 10.88
N LYS A 689 20.17 -9.56 9.58
CA LYS A 689 20.65 -10.75 8.85
C LYS A 689 20.33 -12.06 9.61
N PRO A 690 19.05 -12.35 9.85
CA PRO A 690 18.66 -13.48 10.66
C PRO A 690 18.89 -14.78 9.87
N THR A 691 19.10 -15.86 10.60
CA THR A 691 19.42 -17.17 10.01
C THR A 691 18.16 -18.04 9.92
N TYR A 692 18.21 -19.12 9.14
CA TYR A 692 17.10 -20.07 9.05
C TYR A 692 16.71 -20.66 10.41
N HIS A 693 17.64 -20.80 11.36
CA HIS A 693 17.35 -21.25 12.72
C HIS A 693 16.37 -20.35 13.47
N ASP A 694 16.29 -19.06 13.09
CA ASP A 694 15.44 -18.08 13.75
C ASP A 694 14.01 -18.03 13.19
N ILE A 695 13.68 -18.83 12.16
CA ILE A 695 12.37 -18.76 11.45
C ILE A 695 11.17 -18.83 12.40
N ASN A 696 11.20 -19.70 13.42
CA ASN A 696 10.10 -19.81 14.38
C ASN A 696 9.94 -18.54 15.22
N LEU A 697 11.05 -17.92 15.65
CA LEU A 697 11.06 -16.67 16.38
C LEU A 697 10.61 -15.51 15.49
N LEU A 698 11.08 -15.46 14.24
CA LEU A 698 10.68 -14.47 13.25
C LEU A 698 9.17 -14.56 12.96
N ALA A 699 8.62 -15.76 12.81
CA ALA A 699 7.19 -15.97 12.61
C ALA A 699 6.37 -15.41 13.77
N GLU A 700 6.81 -15.61 15.02
CA GLU A 700 6.16 -15.04 16.20
C GLU A 700 6.21 -13.50 16.20
N LEU A 701 7.39 -12.91 15.94
CA LEU A 701 7.57 -11.45 15.85
C LEU A 701 6.75 -10.81 14.72
N LEU A 702 6.56 -11.54 13.63
CA LEU A 702 5.77 -11.12 12.47
C LEU A 702 4.26 -11.38 12.64
N GLY A 703 3.81 -11.73 13.86
CA GLY A 703 2.39 -11.90 14.17
C GLY A 703 1.79 -13.21 13.64
N PHE A 704 2.62 -14.24 13.47
CA PHE A 704 2.21 -15.58 13.05
C PHE A 704 2.51 -16.66 14.13
N PRO A 705 2.02 -16.49 15.38
CA PRO A 705 2.34 -17.39 16.49
C PRO A 705 1.68 -18.77 16.34
N GLY A 706 2.31 -19.79 16.92
CA GLY A 706 1.75 -21.14 17.04
C GLY A 706 1.90 -22.05 15.80
N THR A 707 2.57 -21.59 14.74
CA THR A 707 3.02 -22.45 13.64
C THR A 707 4.52 -22.70 13.81
N LEU A 708 4.91 -23.95 14.00
CA LEU A 708 6.30 -24.35 14.19
C LEU A 708 6.82 -24.99 12.91
N CYS A 709 7.94 -24.46 12.40
CA CYS A 709 8.79 -25.18 11.47
C CYS A 709 9.44 -26.33 12.23
N VAL A 710 8.97 -27.56 11.97
CA VAL A 710 9.63 -28.78 12.48
C VAL A 710 10.72 -29.14 11.48
N TYR A 711 11.97 -28.86 11.85
CA TYR A 711 13.11 -29.36 11.10
C TYR A 711 13.22 -30.87 11.32
N PRO A 712 13.26 -31.70 10.27
CA PRO A 712 13.59 -33.10 10.46
C PRO A 712 14.96 -33.19 11.14
N THR A 713 15.04 -33.95 12.21
CA THR A 713 16.34 -34.18 12.87
C THR A 713 17.26 -34.98 11.94
N ALA A 714 18.58 -34.84 12.06
CA ALA A 714 19.54 -35.64 11.26
C ALA A 714 19.32 -37.16 11.38
N ALA A 715 18.61 -37.62 12.44
CA ALA A 715 18.19 -39.01 12.62
C ALA A 715 16.95 -39.39 11.77
N GLU A 716 16.09 -38.44 11.40
CA GLU A 716 14.91 -38.65 10.55
C GLU A 716 15.23 -38.61 9.05
N GLU A 717 16.30 -37.91 8.64
CA GLU A 717 16.83 -37.99 7.27
C GLU A 717 17.35 -39.39 6.93
N ILE A 718 17.69 -40.21 7.94
CA ILE A 718 18.08 -41.62 7.78
C ILE A 718 16.88 -42.55 8.00
N LYS A 719 15.73 -42.27 7.36
CA LYS A 719 14.80 -43.36 7.00
C LYS A 719 15.20 -43.88 5.63
N LYS A 720 16.02 -44.93 5.63
CA LYS A 720 16.26 -45.76 4.42
C LYS A 720 14.90 -46.03 3.77
N ALA A 721 14.82 -45.82 2.45
CA ALA A 721 13.64 -46.18 1.67
C ALA A 721 13.20 -47.60 2.04
N GLY A 722 11.95 -47.74 2.47
CA GLY A 722 11.35 -49.06 2.71
C GLY A 722 11.44 -49.93 1.45
N PRO A 723 11.52 -51.26 1.58
CA PRO A 723 11.74 -52.14 0.45
C PRO A 723 10.63 -51.93 -0.58
N CYS A 724 11.05 -51.53 -1.78
CA CYS A 724 10.19 -51.42 -2.95
C CYS A 724 9.46 -52.76 -3.14
N LEU A 725 8.12 -52.73 -3.14
CA LEU A 725 7.31 -53.83 -3.63
C LEU A 725 7.70 -54.11 -5.08
N LYS A 726 8.51 -55.16 -5.28
CA LYS A 726 8.75 -55.76 -6.59
C LYS A 726 7.46 -56.43 -7.07
N ASN A 727 6.61 -55.68 -7.76
CA ASN A 727 5.65 -56.28 -8.68
C ASN A 727 6.21 -56.22 -10.10
N VAL A 728 7.16 -57.12 -10.36
CA VAL A 728 7.48 -57.56 -11.73
C VAL A 728 6.45 -58.62 -12.06
N LYS A 729 5.39 -58.25 -12.79
CA LYS A 729 4.65 -59.24 -13.57
C LYS A 729 5.54 -59.67 -14.74
N LYS A 730 5.93 -60.95 -14.76
CA LYS A 730 6.25 -61.69 -15.97
C LYS A 730 5.00 -62.50 -16.35
N TRP A 731 4.82 -62.63 -17.67
CA TRP A 731 3.73 -63.25 -18.44
C TRP A 731 2.59 -62.30 -18.80
#